data_AF-A0A9P6HZH4-F1
#
_entry.id   AF-A0A9P6HZH4-F1
#
_cell.length_a   1.000
_cell.length_b   1.000
_cell.length_c   1.000
_cell.angle_alpha   90.00
_cell.angle_beta   90.00
_cell.angle_gamma   90.00
#
_symmetry.space_group_name_H-M   'P 1'
#
loop_
_entity.id
_entity.type
_entity.pdbx_description
1 polymer ?
#
loop_
_entity_poly.entity_id
_entity_poly.type
_entity_poly.pdbx_seq_one_letter_code
_entity_poly.pdbx_strand_id
1 'polypeptide(L)'
;MMFFPHQIVTIIGVFFLGTQALTTLAKCNADNCYRALFPCPTPSAVSSASEFCATITANGATATNFPFRATAACGTAPARYISACGCGPTCPIPTPSPTPCTSDRSLLTNSDFENGLSSWTVEVFDTKAKAGITSQAANCGLKSFEATLLSDRPGQDPVTSVRLNSSAISVQRNVPCRLNFAVWFDNMDAGFVGVRINGEPRRTVDARDSPGWGVWKTVSVDYTPDADKVAEENEKHHDTTSPTSPASSPRTSDEVEFKEGGYGWVVVACVFLINAHTWGLNSSYAVFLAYYLNSGAFPGANPITLAFVGGLSFSVALLVAPIVTWFIPRIGTRPTVAIGVTVQSAALIGASFTTQIWHLLLSQGIGFGVGMGFTFNATVGVIPQWFVVRRSFASAIGSAGSGLGGLIYSLASTAMIHNIGLPWAFRILAILSFVVNGICCVLMRDRNKALGSVHLAFHKDLFQRTEFWLFMSWGFFSLFAYVIVVFSLADFAETVGFSASQGSIASAMFQLSQGIGRPIIGLISDRVGRINVAGLGTLVAGLATFFVWIFAGKYFAGTIVYALFGAFAGCIWATVTPVGAEVVGIQLLPSALSIFWMVLVLPATFAEPIALSIKGSGIDAYLNVEIFVGFMYIAAFASLWSLRIWKVRELESIDLPENERAEALRNNDAASLAASRRTKPERGLASSILKGALTVQRV
;
A
#
# COMPACT_ATOMS: atom_id res chain seq x y z
N MET A 1 -20.51 -7.77 54.79
CA MET A 1 -20.62 -8.38 53.45
C MET A 1 -20.09 -7.37 52.44
N MET A 2 -18.81 -7.46 52.08
CA MET A 2 -18.21 -6.63 51.03
C MET A 2 -17.86 -7.56 49.88
N PHE A 3 -18.49 -7.33 48.73
CA PHE A 3 -18.31 -8.08 47.50
C PHE A 3 -16.89 -7.83 46.97
N PHE A 4 -16.07 -8.88 46.90
CA PHE A 4 -14.81 -8.84 46.17
C PHE A 4 -15.12 -8.83 44.66
N PRO A 5 -14.53 -7.92 43.85
CA PRO A 5 -14.74 -7.93 42.41
C PRO A 5 -14.05 -9.17 41.85
N HIS A 6 -14.85 -10.10 41.34
CA HIS A 6 -14.34 -11.26 40.63
C HIS A 6 -13.85 -10.84 39.24
N GLN A 7 -12.71 -11.37 38.82
CA GLN A 7 -12.15 -11.21 37.47
C GLN A 7 -12.69 -12.33 36.58
N ILE A 8 -13.05 -12.01 35.35
CA ILE A 8 -13.56 -13.00 34.39
C ILE A 8 -12.38 -13.57 33.59
N VAL A 9 -12.22 -14.89 33.58
CA VAL A 9 -11.18 -15.62 32.86
C VAL A 9 -11.84 -16.53 31.82
N THR A 10 -11.46 -16.36 30.55
CA THR A 10 -11.91 -17.23 29.46
C THR A 10 -10.82 -18.25 29.15
N ILE A 11 -11.12 -19.55 29.28
CA ILE A 11 -10.23 -20.61 28.80
C ILE A 11 -10.49 -20.77 27.30
N ILE A 12 -9.55 -20.33 26.49
CA ILE A 12 -9.69 -20.30 25.02
C ILE A 12 -8.88 -21.44 24.43
N GLY A 13 -9.52 -22.58 24.20
CA GLY A 13 -9.03 -23.56 23.22
C GLY A 13 -8.15 -24.65 23.80
N VAL A 14 -8.63 -25.90 23.65
CA VAL A 14 -7.80 -27.11 23.58
C VAL A 14 -7.61 -27.47 22.11
N PHE A 15 -6.38 -27.45 21.59
CA PHE A 15 -6.08 -27.74 20.17
C PHE A 15 -5.56 -29.16 19.98
N PHE A 16 -6.07 -29.88 18.97
CA PHE A 16 -5.59 -31.21 18.56
C PHE A 16 -5.01 -31.14 17.13
N LEU A 17 -3.87 -31.78 16.87
CA LEU A 17 -3.22 -31.84 15.55
C LEU A 17 -2.67 -33.25 15.32
N GLY A 18 -3.02 -33.91 14.22
CA GLY A 18 -2.47 -35.23 13.86
C GLY A 18 -1.23 -35.13 12.97
N THR A 19 -0.22 -35.98 13.18
CA THR A 19 0.97 -36.06 12.32
C THR A 19 1.34 -37.52 12.06
N GLN A 20 1.38 -37.96 10.79
CA GLN A 20 1.99 -39.26 10.46
C GLN A 20 3.50 -39.13 10.18
N ALA A 21 4.26 -40.01 10.84
CA ALA A 21 5.59 -40.53 10.50
C ALA A 21 6.63 -39.57 9.91
N LEU A 22 7.47 -39.00 10.77
CA LEU A 22 8.86 -38.67 10.44
C LEU A 22 9.76 -39.65 11.19
N THR A 23 10.36 -40.59 10.45
CA THR A 23 11.28 -41.65 10.94
C THR A 23 12.70 -41.14 11.22
N THR A 24 12.89 -39.83 11.36
CA THR A 24 14.19 -39.23 11.64
C THR A 24 14.09 -38.35 12.87
N LEU A 25 14.93 -38.65 13.88
CA LEU A 25 15.07 -37.86 15.10
C LEU A 25 15.43 -36.41 14.72
N ALA A 26 14.45 -35.51 14.81
CA ALA A 26 14.66 -34.09 14.58
C ALA A 26 15.38 -33.46 15.78
N LYS A 27 16.47 -32.72 15.52
CA LYS A 27 17.20 -31.95 16.55
C LYS A 27 16.46 -30.69 17.02
N CYS A 28 15.30 -30.39 16.46
CA CYS A 28 14.40 -29.34 16.92
C CYS A 28 13.14 -30.01 17.49
N ASN A 29 12.80 -29.74 18.75
CA ASN A 29 11.65 -30.37 19.39
C ASN A 29 10.37 -29.86 18.73
N ALA A 30 9.63 -30.75 18.05
CA ALA A 30 8.40 -30.44 17.31
C ALA A 30 7.44 -29.61 18.18
N ASP A 31 7.32 -29.99 19.45
CA ASP A 31 6.59 -29.31 20.53
C ASP A 31 6.73 -27.80 20.53
N ASN A 32 7.95 -27.30 20.33
CA ASN A 32 8.19 -25.88 20.48
C ASN A 32 7.79 -25.08 19.23
N CYS A 33 7.94 -25.62 18.02
CA CYS A 33 7.45 -24.94 16.82
C CYS A 33 5.91 -24.89 16.82
N TYR A 34 5.27 -25.99 17.21
CA TYR A 34 3.81 -26.08 17.31
C TYR A 34 3.24 -25.18 18.43
N ARG A 35 3.99 -24.94 19.52
CA ARG A 35 3.70 -23.90 20.56
C ARG A 35 3.60 -22.47 20.03
N ALA A 36 4.16 -22.18 18.86
CA ALA A 36 4.07 -20.87 18.25
C ALA A 36 2.87 -20.72 17.28
N LEU A 37 2.07 -21.78 17.07
CA LEU A 37 0.86 -21.76 16.23
C LEU A 37 -0.41 -21.32 16.97
N PHE A 38 -0.37 -21.29 18.30
CA PHE A 38 -1.50 -20.88 19.14
C PHE A 38 -2.14 -19.50 18.85
N PRO A 39 -1.42 -18.48 18.34
CA PRO A 39 -1.99 -17.16 18.04
C PRO A 39 -2.69 -17.05 16.67
N CYS A 40 -2.62 -18.06 15.81
CA CYS A 40 -3.13 -17.93 14.44
C CYS A 40 -4.67 -17.69 14.44
N PRO A 41 -5.16 -16.62 13.79
CA PRO A 41 -6.57 -16.23 13.88
C PRO A 41 -7.49 -17.05 12.96
N THR A 42 -6.95 -17.70 11.92
CA THR A 42 -7.73 -18.37 10.87
C THR A 42 -7.23 -19.79 10.54
N PRO A 43 -8.07 -20.69 10.01
CA PRO A 43 -7.67 -22.04 9.62
C PRO A 43 -6.56 -22.08 8.56
N SER A 44 -6.59 -21.17 7.59
CA SER A 44 -5.55 -21.03 6.57
C SER A 44 -4.22 -20.59 7.18
N ALA A 45 -4.25 -19.76 8.23
CA ALA A 45 -3.05 -19.36 8.96
C ALA A 45 -2.44 -20.51 9.76
N VAL A 46 -3.27 -21.30 10.43
CA VAL A 46 -2.83 -22.51 11.17
C VAL A 46 -2.21 -23.52 10.21
N SER A 47 -2.86 -23.81 9.08
CA SER A 47 -2.37 -24.74 8.05
C SER A 47 -1.06 -24.26 7.42
N SER A 48 -0.95 -22.98 7.07
CA SER A 48 0.29 -22.42 6.51
C SER A 48 1.46 -22.47 7.49
N ALA A 49 1.17 -22.29 8.78
CA ALA A 49 2.18 -22.28 9.81
C ALA A 49 2.52 -23.70 10.31
N SER A 50 1.61 -24.67 10.23
CA SER A 50 1.90 -26.09 10.46
C SER A 50 2.77 -26.69 9.35
N GLU A 51 2.54 -26.34 8.09
CA GLU A 51 3.39 -26.73 6.95
C GLU A 51 4.84 -26.23 7.13
N PHE A 52 5.00 -24.99 7.63
CA PHE A 52 6.30 -24.43 7.99
C PHE A 52 7.00 -25.21 9.11
N CYS A 53 6.29 -25.54 10.19
CA CYS A 53 6.84 -26.34 11.28
C CYS A 53 7.21 -27.76 10.83
N ALA A 54 6.40 -28.41 10.00
CA ALA A 54 6.71 -29.71 9.41
C ALA A 54 7.99 -29.67 8.57
N THR A 55 8.17 -28.62 7.76
CA THR A 55 9.36 -28.42 6.91
C THR A 55 10.65 -28.25 7.73
N ILE A 56 10.60 -27.50 8.84
CA ILE A 56 11.76 -27.33 9.73
C ILE A 56 12.12 -28.64 10.44
N THR A 57 11.09 -29.36 10.92
CA THR A 57 11.27 -30.61 11.67
C THR A 57 11.83 -31.72 10.77
N ALA A 58 11.38 -31.82 9.51
CA ALA A 58 11.85 -32.83 8.55
C ALA A 58 13.30 -32.63 8.10
N ASN A 59 13.77 -31.38 7.99
CA ASN A 59 15.10 -31.06 7.46
C ASN A 59 16.20 -30.93 8.54
N GLY A 60 15.87 -31.09 9.83
CA GLY A 60 16.83 -30.95 10.93
C GLY A 60 17.54 -29.58 11.00
N ALA A 61 16.95 -28.56 10.38
CA ALA A 61 17.58 -27.24 10.24
C ALA A 61 17.40 -26.40 11.51
N THR A 62 18.46 -25.73 11.95
CA THR A 62 18.36 -24.63 12.92
C THR A 62 17.52 -23.50 12.34
N ALA A 63 16.70 -22.84 13.19
CA ALA A 63 15.77 -21.75 12.84
C ALA A 63 16.48 -20.44 12.42
N THR A 64 17.48 -20.51 11.56
CA THR A 64 18.22 -19.38 10.98
C THR A 64 17.66 -18.94 9.63
N ASN A 65 16.77 -19.74 9.02
CA ASN A 65 15.96 -19.30 7.88
C ASN A 65 14.66 -18.66 8.41
N PHE A 66 14.64 -17.33 8.41
CA PHE A 66 13.63 -16.44 8.99
C PHE A 66 12.15 -16.89 8.82
N PRO A 67 11.33 -16.86 9.90
CA PRO A 67 9.95 -17.39 9.93
C PRO A 67 8.91 -16.45 9.30
N PHE A 68 9.21 -15.82 8.15
CA PHE A 68 8.32 -14.83 7.53
C PHE A 68 6.96 -15.42 7.15
N ARG A 69 6.90 -16.69 6.74
CA ARG A 69 5.66 -17.37 6.34
C ARG A 69 4.71 -17.60 7.53
N ALA A 70 5.23 -18.12 8.65
CA ALA A 70 4.45 -18.33 9.88
C ALA A 70 4.09 -17.01 10.59
N THR A 71 5.02 -16.04 10.57
CA THR A 71 4.79 -14.68 11.11
C THR A 71 3.69 -13.94 10.34
N ALA A 72 3.71 -14.02 9.00
CA ALA A 72 2.68 -13.41 8.15
C ALA A 72 1.31 -14.09 8.32
N ALA A 73 1.29 -15.41 8.57
CA ALA A 73 0.07 -16.16 8.81
C ALA A 73 -0.56 -15.84 10.17
N CYS A 74 0.23 -15.81 11.24
CA CYS A 74 -0.29 -15.80 12.61
C CYS A 74 -0.05 -14.49 13.38
N GLY A 75 0.56 -13.50 12.74
CA GLY A 75 0.72 -12.14 13.27
C GLY A 75 1.65 -11.99 14.48
N THR A 76 2.47 -13.00 14.81
CA THR A 76 3.36 -12.93 15.98
C THR A 76 4.81 -12.64 15.64
N ALA A 77 5.50 -11.97 16.58
CA ALA A 77 6.88 -11.54 16.39
C ALA A 77 7.82 -12.73 16.06
N PRO A 78 8.73 -12.61 15.07
CA PRO A 78 9.64 -13.68 14.65
C PRO A 78 10.45 -14.30 15.79
N ALA A 79 10.79 -13.50 16.79
CA ALA A 79 11.55 -13.92 17.98
C ALA A 79 10.90 -15.08 18.73
N ARG A 80 9.56 -15.22 18.69
CA ARG A 80 8.82 -16.27 19.38
C ARG A 80 9.03 -17.65 18.74
N TYR A 81 9.05 -17.72 17.42
CA TYR A 81 9.34 -18.96 16.68
C TYR A 81 10.81 -19.37 16.86
N ILE A 82 11.71 -18.38 16.89
CA ILE A 82 13.16 -18.60 17.10
C ILE A 82 13.45 -19.08 18.52
N SER A 83 12.81 -18.49 19.55
CA SER A 83 12.98 -18.93 20.94
C SER A 83 12.47 -20.34 21.18
N ALA A 84 11.40 -20.73 20.47
CA ALA A 84 10.84 -22.06 20.60
C ALA A 84 11.80 -23.12 20.00
N CYS A 85 12.41 -22.82 18.87
CA CYS A 85 13.43 -23.70 18.26
C CYS A 85 14.79 -23.69 18.97
N GLY A 86 15.03 -22.80 19.94
CA GLY A 86 16.33 -22.58 20.59
C GLY A 86 16.65 -23.50 21.79
N CYS A 87 15.66 -24.20 22.34
CA CYS A 87 15.88 -25.09 23.49
C CYS A 87 16.06 -26.55 23.02
N GLY A 88 17.30 -27.03 23.05
CA GLY A 88 17.64 -28.44 22.91
C GLY A 88 17.18 -29.31 24.10
N PRO A 89 17.50 -30.61 24.10
CA PRO A 89 16.91 -31.64 24.98
C PRO A 89 17.20 -31.52 26.49
N THR A 90 17.82 -30.44 26.96
CA THR A 90 18.31 -30.27 28.33
C THR A 90 17.62 -29.15 29.12
N CYS A 91 16.41 -28.74 28.74
CA CYS A 91 15.61 -27.93 29.66
C CYS A 91 15.31 -28.74 30.92
N PRO A 92 15.64 -28.24 32.13
CA PRO A 92 15.25 -28.92 33.36
C PRO A 92 13.74 -28.83 33.48
N ILE A 93 13.05 -29.91 33.12
CA ILE A 93 11.67 -30.13 33.52
C ILE A 93 11.77 -30.65 34.96
N PRO A 94 11.07 -30.04 35.94
CA PRO A 94 10.86 -30.71 37.21
C PRO A 94 10.03 -31.95 36.90
N THR A 95 10.64 -33.13 37.00
CA THR A 95 9.99 -34.43 36.88
C THR A 95 8.86 -34.52 37.92
N PRO A 96 7.58 -34.53 37.53
CA PRO A 96 6.55 -34.98 38.44
C PRO A 96 6.67 -36.50 38.51
N SER A 97 6.81 -37.02 39.73
CA SER A 97 6.67 -38.46 39.97
C SER A 97 5.35 -38.95 39.41
N PRO A 98 5.31 -40.11 38.73
CA PRO A 98 4.05 -40.73 38.33
C PRO A 98 3.34 -41.16 39.62
N THR A 99 2.36 -40.38 40.07
CA THR A 99 1.43 -40.84 41.10
C THR A 99 0.43 -41.79 40.44
N PRO A 100 0.41 -43.09 40.80
CA PRO A 100 -0.70 -43.94 40.45
C PRO A 100 -1.96 -43.38 41.15
N CYS A 101 -3.12 -43.54 40.52
CA CYS A 101 -4.41 -43.20 41.13
C CYS A 101 -4.52 -43.93 42.48
N THR A 102 -4.24 -43.21 43.57
CA THR A 102 -4.45 -43.70 44.92
C THR A 102 -5.87 -43.33 45.31
N SER A 103 -6.64 -44.32 45.72
CA SER A 103 -8.05 -44.26 46.11
C SER A 103 -8.27 -43.54 47.44
N ASP A 104 -7.42 -42.57 47.79
CA ASP A 104 -7.47 -41.90 49.08
C ASP A 104 -8.35 -40.66 49.02
N ARG A 105 -9.54 -40.80 49.62
CA ARG A 105 -10.69 -39.87 49.61
C ARG A 105 -10.46 -38.58 50.41
N SER A 106 -9.26 -38.00 50.42
CA SER A 106 -8.95 -36.83 51.26
C SER A 106 -8.11 -35.73 50.61
N LEU A 107 -7.80 -35.84 49.30
CA LEU A 107 -7.30 -34.72 48.50
C LEU A 107 -8.36 -34.34 47.47
N LEU A 108 -8.90 -33.12 47.62
CA LEU A 108 -10.00 -32.57 46.82
C LEU A 108 -9.88 -32.90 45.32
N THR A 109 -10.76 -33.83 44.93
CA THR A 109 -11.13 -34.30 43.61
C THR A 109 -11.70 -33.16 42.77
N ASN A 110 -10.88 -32.58 41.91
CA ASN A 110 -11.28 -31.59 40.91
C ASN A 110 -10.53 -31.87 39.60
N SER A 111 -10.90 -32.99 38.96
CA SER A 111 -10.78 -33.18 37.51
C SER A 111 -11.79 -32.23 36.84
N ASP A 112 -11.47 -30.95 36.87
CA ASP A 112 -12.34 -29.83 36.53
C ASP A 112 -12.39 -29.55 35.02
N PHE A 113 -12.85 -30.54 34.23
CA PHE A 113 -13.56 -30.16 33.01
C PHE A 113 -14.98 -29.62 33.32
N GLU A 114 -15.47 -29.76 34.57
CA GLU A 114 -16.89 -29.51 34.90
C GLU A 114 -17.21 -28.85 36.26
N ASN A 115 -16.31 -28.09 36.92
CA ASN A 115 -16.79 -27.20 38.01
C ASN A 115 -17.28 -25.87 37.44
N GLY A 116 -18.56 -25.82 37.06
CA GLY A 116 -19.31 -24.57 36.86
C GLY A 116 -19.36 -24.00 35.44
N LEU A 117 -18.75 -24.66 34.44
CA LEU A 117 -18.83 -24.27 33.04
C LEU A 117 -20.04 -24.94 32.37
N SER A 118 -21.15 -24.22 32.25
CA SER A 118 -22.42 -24.79 31.76
C SER A 118 -22.44 -25.11 30.26
N SER A 119 -21.46 -24.65 29.49
CA SER A 119 -21.34 -24.99 28.07
C SER A 119 -19.91 -24.79 27.56
N TRP A 120 -19.46 -25.77 26.78
CA TRP A 120 -18.26 -25.70 25.94
C TRP A 120 -18.70 -25.62 24.49
N THR A 121 -18.09 -24.75 23.70
CA THR A 121 -18.34 -24.68 22.25
C THR A 121 -17.21 -25.40 21.49
N VAL A 122 -17.59 -26.38 20.68
CA VAL A 122 -16.66 -27.11 19.82
C VAL A 122 -16.56 -26.39 18.48
N GLU A 123 -15.34 -26.00 18.10
CA GLU A 123 -15.01 -25.46 16.79
C GLU A 123 -14.19 -26.50 16.01
N VAL A 124 -14.75 -27.02 14.92
CA VAL A 124 -14.06 -27.94 14.01
C VAL A 124 -13.61 -27.14 12.79
N PHE A 125 -12.30 -26.98 12.60
CA PHE A 125 -11.76 -26.15 11.51
C PHE A 125 -11.48 -26.92 10.23
N ASP A 126 -11.32 -28.24 10.34
CA ASP A 126 -11.12 -29.12 9.19
C ASP A 126 -12.38 -29.97 8.99
N THR A 127 -12.97 -29.90 7.79
CA THR A 127 -14.17 -30.67 7.42
C THR A 127 -13.95 -32.19 7.46
N LYS A 128 -12.69 -32.64 7.53
CA LYS A 128 -12.31 -34.05 7.68
C LYS A 128 -12.14 -34.50 9.14
N ALA A 129 -12.16 -33.58 10.11
CA ALA A 129 -12.15 -33.93 11.53
C ALA A 129 -13.52 -34.41 11.98
N LYS A 130 -13.56 -35.44 12.82
CA LYS A 130 -14.75 -35.74 13.63
C LYS A 130 -14.42 -35.46 15.09
N ALA A 131 -15.20 -34.59 15.72
CA ALA A 131 -15.05 -34.29 17.14
C ALA A 131 -16.40 -34.36 17.83
N GLY A 132 -16.42 -34.94 19.02
CA GLY A 132 -17.62 -35.10 19.82
C GLY A 132 -17.32 -35.04 21.30
N ILE A 133 -18.25 -34.49 22.06
CA ILE A 133 -18.25 -34.65 23.52
C ILE A 133 -18.96 -35.97 23.79
N THR A 134 -18.22 -36.97 24.27
CA THR A 134 -18.77 -38.27 24.64
C THR A 134 -18.79 -38.39 26.16
N SER A 135 -19.94 -38.73 26.73
CA SER A 135 -20.00 -39.15 28.13
C SER A 135 -19.62 -40.63 28.23
N GLN A 136 -18.36 -40.97 27.93
CA GLN A 136 -17.88 -42.35 28.14
C GLN A 136 -17.17 -42.48 29.48
N ALA A 137 -17.55 -43.51 30.23
CA ALA A 137 -17.07 -43.84 31.57
C ALA A 137 -15.63 -44.41 31.59
N ALA A 138 -14.77 -44.01 30.66
CA ALA A 138 -13.45 -44.63 30.48
C ALA A 138 -12.41 -44.19 31.52
N ASN A 139 -12.65 -43.12 32.27
CA ASN A 139 -11.78 -42.71 33.37
C ASN A 139 -12.61 -42.21 34.57
N CYS A 140 -12.76 -43.05 35.60
CA CYS A 140 -13.39 -42.71 36.88
C CYS A 140 -14.79 -42.07 36.80
N GLY A 141 -15.58 -42.33 35.73
CA GLY A 141 -16.95 -41.83 35.57
C GLY A 141 -17.08 -40.35 35.14
N LEU A 142 -16.03 -39.73 34.61
CA LEU A 142 -16.01 -38.33 34.16
C LEU A 142 -16.39 -38.18 32.68
N LYS A 143 -16.95 -37.02 32.28
CA LYS A 143 -17.21 -36.70 30.86
C LYS A 143 -15.89 -36.46 30.13
N SER A 144 -15.75 -37.00 28.92
CA SER A 144 -14.56 -36.87 28.08
C SER A 144 -14.86 -36.11 26.79
N PHE A 145 -13.85 -35.44 26.26
CA PHE A 145 -13.88 -34.95 24.89
C PHE A 145 -13.07 -35.88 24.02
N GLU A 146 -13.69 -36.40 22.97
CA GLU A 146 -13.08 -37.33 22.04
C GLU A 146 -12.99 -36.67 20.66
N ALA A 147 -11.78 -36.57 20.15
CA ALA A 147 -11.52 -36.05 18.81
C ALA A 147 -10.87 -37.15 17.97
N THR A 148 -11.57 -37.57 16.92
CA THR A 148 -11.06 -38.52 15.92
C THR A 148 -10.61 -37.75 14.70
N LEU A 149 -9.30 -37.74 14.45
CA LEU A 149 -8.70 -37.07 13.31
C LEU A 149 -8.57 -38.09 12.16
N LEU A 150 -9.35 -37.93 11.09
CA LEU A 150 -9.33 -38.84 9.93
C LEU A 150 -8.42 -38.27 8.83
N SER A 151 -7.41 -39.03 8.41
CA SER A 151 -6.61 -38.74 7.20
C SER A 151 -6.82 -39.84 6.15
N ASP A 152 -7.29 -39.45 4.96
CA ASP A 152 -7.61 -40.39 3.87
C ASP A 152 -6.40 -40.80 3.01
N ARG A 153 -5.20 -40.23 3.23
CA ARG A 153 -3.99 -40.59 2.46
C ARG A 153 -2.72 -40.49 3.31
N PRO A 154 -1.93 -41.57 3.43
CA PRO A 154 -0.59 -41.47 4.01
C PRO A 154 0.30 -40.62 3.08
N GLY A 155 0.82 -39.50 3.59
CA GLY A 155 1.89 -38.73 2.94
C GLY A 155 1.54 -37.38 2.29
N GLN A 156 0.33 -36.84 2.44
CA GLN A 156 0.04 -35.46 2.04
C GLN A 156 -0.72 -34.68 3.14
N ASP A 157 -0.04 -33.65 3.64
CA ASP A 157 -0.42 -32.56 4.52
C ASP A 157 -0.86 -32.88 5.98
N PRO A 158 -0.23 -32.24 6.99
CA PRO A 158 -0.70 -32.31 8.38
C PRO A 158 -1.95 -31.45 8.53
N VAL A 159 -3.13 -32.08 8.47
CA VAL A 159 -4.37 -31.36 8.70
C VAL A 159 -5.31 -32.22 9.52
N THR A 160 -5.45 -31.86 10.78
CA THR A 160 -6.78 -31.83 11.41
C THR A 160 -6.70 -30.94 12.66
N SER A 161 -7.55 -29.91 12.78
CA SER A 161 -7.59 -29.03 13.96
C SER A 161 -9.00 -28.89 14.54
N VAL A 162 -9.10 -29.09 15.85
CA VAL A 162 -10.33 -29.01 16.65
C VAL A 162 -10.02 -28.13 17.86
N ARG A 163 -10.97 -27.25 18.24
CA ARG A 163 -10.84 -26.35 19.39
C ARG A 163 -12.04 -26.43 20.31
N LEU A 164 -11.77 -26.44 21.60
CA LEU A 164 -12.76 -26.32 22.68
C LEU A 164 -12.67 -24.97 23.39
N ASN A 165 -13.72 -24.16 23.32
CA ASN A 165 -13.77 -22.89 24.07
C ASN A 165 -14.71 -23.00 25.27
N SER A 166 -14.26 -22.52 26.44
CA SER A 166 -15.09 -22.45 27.64
C SER A 166 -15.94 -21.19 27.64
N SER A 167 -17.03 -21.21 28.40
CA SER A 167 -17.64 -19.98 28.91
C SER A 167 -16.68 -19.27 29.88
N ALA A 168 -16.92 -17.98 30.11
CA ALA A 168 -16.04 -17.18 30.95
C ALA A 168 -16.28 -17.49 32.44
N ILE A 169 -15.20 -17.73 33.19
CA ILE A 169 -15.22 -18.15 34.60
C ILE A 169 -14.88 -16.97 35.50
N SER A 170 -15.66 -16.79 36.55
CA SER A 170 -15.43 -15.78 37.58
C SER A 170 -14.39 -16.29 38.60
N VAL A 171 -13.22 -15.67 38.68
CA VAL A 171 -12.14 -16.00 39.64
C VAL A 171 -11.83 -14.83 40.56
N GLN A 172 -11.29 -15.09 41.75
CA GLN A 172 -10.89 -14.03 42.69
C GLN A 172 -9.52 -13.43 42.29
N ARG A 173 -9.42 -12.10 42.31
CA ARG A 173 -8.19 -11.36 41.95
C ARG A 173 -7.03 -11.74 42.87
N ASN A 174 -5.81 -11.87 42.32
CA ASN A 174 -4.59 -12.27 43.03
C ASN A 174 -4.64 -13.62 43.76
N VAL A 175 -5.66 -14.45 43.54
CA VAL A 175 -5.69 -15.82 44.05
C VAL A 175 -5.10 -16.75 42.99
N PRO A 176 -4.01 -17.49 43.27
CA PRO A 176 -3.47 -18.44 42.31
C PRO A 176 -4.51 -19.54 42.06
N CYS A 177 -4.91 -19.67 40.80
CA CYS A 177 -5.78 -20.73 40.31
C CYS A 177 -4.94 -21.81 39.63
N ARG A 178 -5.38 -23.07 39.72
CA ARG A 178 -4.78 -24.19 39.01
C ARG A 178 -5.85 -24.89 38.19
N LEU A 179 -5.64 -24.98 36.89
CA LEU A 179 -6.47 -25.77 35.98
C LEU A 179 -5.88 -27.18 35.88
N ASN A 180 -6.66 -28.21 36.18
CA ASN A 180 -6.25 -29.61 36.07
C ASN A 180 -7.12 -30.36 35.05
N PHE A 181 -6.50 -31.07 34.11
CA PHE A 181 -7.21 -31.92 33.16
C PHE A 181 -6.36 -33.14 32.77
N ALA A 182 -7.01 -34.20 32.30
CA ALA A 182 -6.33 -35.41 31.84
C ALA A 182 -6.38 -35.51 30.31
N VAL A 183 -5.29 -35.97 29.70
CA VAL A 183 -5.16 -36.18 28.26
C VAL A 183 -4.75 -37.62 27.99
N TRP A 184 -5.29 -38.20 26.94
CA TRP A 184 -4.93 -39.53 26.43
C TRP A 184 -4.68 -39.45 24.93
N PHE A 185 -3.74 -40.25 24.44
CA PHE A 185 -3.46 -40.41 23.01
C PHE A 185 -3.47 -41.90 22.65
N ASP A 186 -4.18 -42.27 21.59
CA ASP A 186 -4.30 -43.66 21.15
C ASP A 186 -3.04 -44.18 20.46
N ASN A 187 -2.22 -43.29 19.88
CA ASN A 187 -0.97 -43.64 19.22
C ASN A 187 0.02 -42.46 19.21
N MET A 188 1.28 -42.73 18.87
CA MET A 188 2.38 -41.74 18.79
C MET A 188 2.19 -40.65 17.73
N ASP A 189 1.22 -40.83 16.84
CA ASP A 189 0.98 -39.98 15.66
C ASP A 189 -0.30 -39.13 15.83
N ALA A 190 -0.95 -39.22 17.00
CA ALA A 190 -2.10 -38.40 17.38
C ALA A 190 -1.76 -36.92 17.61
N GLY A 191 -0.46 -36.60 17.64
CA GLY A 191 0.17 -35.28 17.82
C GLY A 191 -0.04 -34.67 19.20
N PHE A 192 -0.49 -33.41 19.31
CA PHE A 192 -0.44 -32.67 20.58
C PHE A 192 -1.75 -32.01 21.00
N VAL A 193 -1.84 -31.74 22.31
CA VAL A 193 -2.92 -31.02 23.00
C VAL A 193 -2.35 -29.75 23.63
N GLY A 194 -3.00 -28.59 23.50
CA GLY A 194 -2.55 -27.39 24.23
C GLY A 194 -3.64 -26.41 24.63
N VAL A 195 -3.34 -25.61 25.67
CA VAL A 195 -4.30 -24.78 26.42
C VAL A 195 -3.94 -23.30 26.38
N ARG A 196 -4.93 -22.42 26.19
CA ARG A 196 -4.79 -20.96 26.36
C ARG A 196 -5.76 -20.42 27.42
N ILE A 197 -5.32 -19.37 28.11
CA ILE A 197 -6.12 -18.61 29.09
C ILE A 197 -6.06 -17.14 28.68
N ASN A 198 -7.21 -16.49 28.50
CA ASN A 198 -7.33 -15.09 28.07
C ASN A 198 -6.52 -14.77 26.79
N GLY A 199 -6.50 -15.70 25.83
CA GLY A 199 -5.77 -15.57 24.57
C GLY A 199 -4.27 -15.87 24.66
N GLU A 200 -3.72 -16.09 25.86
CA GLU A 200 -2.31 -16.45 26.03
C GLU A 200 -2.11 -17.98 26.13
N PRO A 201 -1.23 -18.60 25.33
CA PRO A 201 -0.92 -20.02 25.46
C PRO A 201 -0.18 -20.31 26.76
N ARG A 202 -0.57 -21.39 27.45
CA ARG A 202 -0.04 -21.74 28.78
C ARG A 202 0.70 -23.07 28.82
N ARG A 203 0.16 -24.12 28.21
CA ARG A 203 0.77 -25.47 28.24
C ARG A 203 0.42 -26.30 27.02
N THR A 204 1.32 -27.21 26.64
CA THR A 204 1.09 -28.24 25.60
C THR A 204 1.56 -29.60 26.08
N VAL A 205 1.00 -30.67 25.52
CA VAL A 205 1.33 -32.08 25.77
C VAL A 205 1.34 -32.82 24.44
N ASP A 206 2.41 -33.56 24.16
CA ASP A 206 2.55 -34.35 22.94
C ASP A 206 2.37 -35.86 23.20
N ALA A 207 1.87 -36.59 22.21
CA ALA A 207 1.73 -38.05 22.23
C ALA A 207 3.08 -38.79 22.31
N ARG A 208 4.17 -38.16 21.90
CA ARG A 208 5.54 -38.73 21.87
C ARG A 208 6.34 -38.47 23.15
N ASP A 209 5.88 -37.58 24.03
CA ASP A 209 6.53 -37.30 25.31
C ASP A 209 6.48 -38.52 26.25
N SER A 210 7.58 -38.93 26.90
CA SER A 210 7.56 -40.08 27.83
C SER A 210 6.94 -39.73 29.21
N PRO A 211 6.03 -40.56 29.78
CA PRO A 211 5.39 -41.73 29.17
C PRO A 211 4.35 -41.29 28.13
N GLY A 212 4.45 -41.84 26.92
CA GLY A 212 3.72 -41.37 25.73
C GLY A 212 2.27 -41.82 25.65
N TRP A 213 1.80 -41.91 24.41
CA TRP A 213 0.60 -42.63 23.98
C TRP A 213 0.35 -43.93 24.78
N GLY A 214 -0.93 -44.29 24.94
CA GLY A 214 -1.33 -45.44 25.74
C GLY A 214 -1.25 -45.25 27.26
N VAL A 215 -1.01 -44.02 27.74
CA VAL A 215 -1.01 -43.66 29.17
C VAL A 215 -1.74 -42.33 29.39
N TRP A 216 -2.55 -42.24 30.45
CA TRP A 216 -3.21 -40.99 30.84
C TRP A 216 -2.20 -39.99 31.41
N LYS A 217 -2.20 -38.76 30.88
CA LYS A 217 -1.40 -37.64 31.38
C LYS A 217 -2.27 -36.62 32.09
N THR A 218 -1.97 -36.37 33.35
CA THR A 218 -2.57 -35.25 34.09
C THR A 218 -1.76 -33.98 33.82
N VAL A 219 -2.46 -32.91 33.47
CA VAL A 219 -1.92 -31.62 33.08
C VAL A 219 -2.44 -30.57 34.04
N SER A 220 -1.52 -29.90 34.71
CA SER A 220 -1.82 -28.80 35.64
C SER A 220 -1.29 -27.48 35.08
N VAL A 221 -2.10 -26.44 35.05
CA VAL A 221 -1.71 -25.10 34.61
C VAL A 221 -1.99 -24.11 35.72
N ASP A 222 -0.93 -23.52 36.26
CA ASP A 222 -1.03 -22.46 37.26
C ASP A 222 -1.28 -21.10 36.57
N TYR A 223 -2.23 -20.34 37.10
CA TYR A 223 -2.62 -19.01 36.63
C TYR A 223 -2.91 -18.10 37.81
N THR A 224 -2.20 -16.98 37.91
CA THR A 224 -2.49 -15.95 38.91
C THR A 224 -3.08 -14.73 38.19
N PRO A 225 -4.31 -14.29 38.53
CA PRO A 225 -4.91 -13.11 37.94
C PRO A 225 -4.22 -11.84 38.48
N ASP A 226 -3.31 -11.23 37.72
CA ASP A 226 -2.49 -10.07 38.13
C ASP A 226 -3.28 -8.75 38.16
N ALA A 227 -2.95 -7.90 39.14
CA ALA A 227 -3.60 -6.61 39.36
C ALA A 227 -3.18 -5.49 38.39
N ASP A 228 -2.02 -5.56 37.73
CA ASP A 228 -1.39 -4.41 37.06
C ASP A 228 -1.52 -4.38 35.53
N LYS A 229 -2.48 -5.09 34.94
CA LYS A 229 -2.82 -4.97 33.50
C LYS A 229 -4.24 -4.49 33.20
N VAL A 230 -4.99 -4.05 34.21
CA VAL A 230 -6.40 -3.58 34.07
C VAL A 230 -6.56 -2.10 34.48
N ALA A 231 -5.47 -1.40 34.80
CA ALA A 231 -5.53 -0.02 35.32
C ALA A 231 -5.55 1.10 34.23
N GLU A 232 -5.39 0.79 32.94
CA GLU A 232 -5.55 1.81 31.87
C GLU A 232 -6.98 1.87 31.29
N GLU A 233 -7.91 1.01 31.73
CA GLU A 233 -9.22 0.85 31.09
C GLU A 233 -10.41 1.44 31.87
N ASN A 234 -10.22 1.96 33.10
CA ASN A 234 -11.35 2.33 33.99
C ASN A 234 -11.43 3.80 34.46
N GLU A 235 -10.73 4.74 33.83
CA GLU A 235 -10.74 6.15 34.28
C GLU A 235 -11.45 7.15 33.36
N LYS A 236 -12.37 6.72 32.48
CA LYS A 236 -13.11 7.67 31.64
C LYS A 236 -14.62 7.53 31.50
N HIS A 237 -15.33 6.76 32.33
CA HIS A 237 -16.79 6.85 32.35
C HIS A 237 -17.34 6.84 33.79
N HIS A 238 -17.65 8.03 34.31
CA HIS A 238 -18.75 8.22 35.24
C HIS A 238 -19.62 9.39 34.74
N ASP A 239 -20.93 9.13 34.76
CA ASP A 239 -22.11 10.01 34.58
C ASP A 239 -22.56 10.31 33.13
N THR A 240 -23.82 10.07 32.71
CA THR A 240 -25.11 9.93 33.41
C THR A 240 -26.13 9.02 32.65
N THR A 241 -27.13 8.54 33.39
CA THR A 241 -28.23 7.55 33.23
C THR A 241 -29.16 7.55 31.99
N SER A 242 -29.40 6.31 31.46
CA SER A 242 -30.60 5.56 30.93
C SER A 242 -31.97 6.23 30.57
N PRO A 243 -32.97 5.52 29.94
CA PRO A 243 -33.03 4.21 29.22
C PRO A 243 -33.67 4.31 27.79
N THR A 244 -33.54 3.37 26.84
CA THR A 244 -34.37 2.15 26.62
C THR A 244 -33.97 1.46 25.28
N SER A 245 -33.99 0.12 25.23
CA SER A 245 -33.63 -0.84 24.15
C SER A 245 -34.45 -0.77 22.82
N PRO A 246 -34.23 -1.58 21.75
CA PRO A 246 -33.19 -2.61 21.49
C PRO A 246 -32.55 -2.67 20.06
N ALA A 247 -31.44 -3.43 19.98
CA ALA A 247 -30.96 -4.27 18.86
C ALA A 247 -30.15 -3.68 17.68
N SER A 248 -28.83 -3.96 17.66
CA SER A 248 -28.09 -4.49 16.48
C SER A 248 -26.65 -4.91 16.85
N SER A 249 -26.32 -6.18 16.55
CA SER A 249 -25.01 -6.89 16.38
C SER A 249 -23.71 -6.44 17.11
N PRO A 250 -22.89 -7.38 17.62
CA PRO A 250 -21.58 -7.05 18.18
C PRO A 250 -20.55 -6.78 17.07
N ARG A 251 -19.93 -5.60 17.11
CA ARG A 251 -18.75 -5.25 16.31
C ARG A 251 -17.50 -5.87 16.93
N THR A 252 -16.60 -6.30 16.05
CA THR A 252 -15.28 -6.91 16.27
C THR A 252 -14.30 -5.97 17.00
N SER A 253 -13.45 -6.57 17.83
CA SER A 253 -12.39 -5.97 18.65
C SER A 253 -11.25 -5.32 17.85
N ASP A 254 -10.95 -4.07 18.19
CA ASP A 254 -9.70 -3.28 18.06
C ASP A 254 -8.71 -3.62 16.94
N GLU A 255 -8.98 -3.12 15.73
CA GLU A 255 -7.93 -2.74 14.78
C GLU A 255 -7.12 -1.57 15.37
N VAL A 256 -5.78 -1.62 15.28
CA VAL A 256 -4.93 -0.43 15.54
C VAL A 256 -5.38 0.67 14.58
N GLU A 257 -6.19 1.59 15.08
CA GLU A 257 -6.84 2.63 14.28
C GLU A 257 -5.77 3.42 13.52
N PHE A 258 -5.79 3.32 12.18
CA PHE A 258 -4.94 4.11 11.32
C PHE A 258 -5.27 5.60 11.52
N LYS A 259 -4.51 6.31 12.35
CA LYS A 259 -4.64 7.76 12.50
C LYS A 259 -4.18 8.44 11.21
N GLU A 260 -5.14 8.81 10.38
CA GLU A 260 -4.91 9.48 9.12
C GLU A 260 -4.27 10.86 9.32
N GLY A 261 -3.29 11.19 8.46
CA GLY A 261 -2.75 12.55 8.36
C GLY A 261 -1.57 12.88 9.26
N GLY A 262 -1.52 12.46 10.53
CA GLY A 262 -0.48 12.79 11.54
C GLY A 262 0.85 13.37 11.02
N TYR A 263 1.91 12.56 10.93
CA TYR A 263 3.17 12.98 10.28
C TYR A 263 3.06 13.01 8.74
N GLY A 264 2.00 12.44 8.18
CA GLY A 264 1.70 12.45 6.75
C GLY A 264 1.63 13.86 6.16
N TRP A 265 1.16 14.86 6.90
CA TRP A 265 1.15 16.25 6.44
C TRP A 265 2.55 16.86 6.31
N VAL A 266 3.50 16.46 7.16
CA VAL A 266 4.92 16.85 7.00
C VAL A 266 5.48 16.23 5.72
N VAL A 267 5.13 14.97 5.44
CA VAL A 267 5.49 14.29 4.19
C VAL A 267 4.88 15.00 2.98
N VAL A 268 3.60 15.39 3.04
CA VAL A 268 2.94 16.17 1.97
C VAL A 268 3.67 17.48 1.71
N ALA A 269 4.04 18.23 2.76
CA ALA A 269 4.81 19.46 2.62
C ALA A 269 6.20 19.22 2.01
N CYS A 270 6.88 18.14 2.40
CA CYS A 270 8.18 17.77 1.83
C CYS A 270 8.07 17.43 0.34
N VAL A 271 7.07 16.63 -0.06
CA VAL A 271 6.84 16.28 -1.47
C VAL A 271 6.41 17.50 -2.28
N PHE A 272 5.60 18.41 -1.71
CA PHE A 272 5.28 19.70 -2.33
C PHE A 272 6.55 20.50 -2.65
N LEU A 273 7.43 20.69 -1.66
CA LEU A 273 8.66 21.46 -1.82
C LEU A 273 9.62 20.77 -2.80
N ILE A 274 9.75 19.44 -2.71
CA ILE A 274 10.52 18.64 -3.66
C ILE A 274 10.01 18.84 -5.09
N ASN A 275 8.71 18.77 -5.33
CA ASN A 275 8.15 18.99 -6.66
C ASN A 275 8.34 20.43 -7.14
N ALA A 276 8.25 21.42 -6.25
CA ALA A 276 8.55 22.81 -6.58
C ALA A 276 10.00 23.00 -7.03
N HIS A 277 10.96 22.41 -6.29
CA HIS A 277 12.40 22.52 -6.56
C HIS A 277 12.92 21.45 -7.52
N THR A 278 12.05 20.72 -8.23
CA THR A 278 12.43 19.77 -9.29
C THR A 278 11.68 20.10 -10.56
N TRP A 279 10.41 19.69 -10.65
CA TRP A 279 9.53 19.97 -11.78
C TRP A 279 9.26 21.47 -11.97
N GLY A 280 9.17 22.25 -10.88
CA GLY A 280 9.05 23.70 -11.00
C GLY A 280 10.29 24.34 -11.63
N LEU A 281 11.49 23.94 -11.18
CA LEU A 281 12.75 24.36 -11.83
C LEU A 281 12.80 23.93 -13.29
N ASN A 282 12.41 22.68 -13.59
CA ASN A 282 12.35 22.18 -14.96
C ASN A 282 11.44 23.04 -15.85
N SER A 283 10.28 23.44 -15.32
CA SER A 283 9.33 24.30 -16.04
C SER A 283 9.91 25.67 -16.39
N SER A 284 10.85 26.19 -15.58
CA SER A 284 11.53 27.45 -15.88
C SER A 284 12.53 27.36 -17.04
N TYR A 285 12.80 26.16 -17.59
CA TYR A 285 13.64 25.97 -18.77
C TYR A 285 13.21 26.83 -19.96
N ALA A 286 11.91 27.11 -20.11
CA ALA A 286 11.41 27.99 -21.16
C ALA A 286 12.05 29.39 -21.13
N VAL A 287 12.35 29.93 -19.93
CA VAL A 287 13.04 31.22 -19.76
C VAL A 287 14.50 31.13 -20.16
N PHE A 288 15.19 30.05 -19.76
CA PHE A 288 16.57 29.79 -20.15
C PHE A 288 16.70 29.59 -21.67
N LEU A 289 15.76 28.86 -22.27
CA LEU A 289 15.67 28.66 -23.72
C LEU A 289 15.52 30.00 -24.46
N ALA A 290 14.59 30.85 -24.03
CA ALA A 290 14.42 32.18 -24.60
C ALA A 290 15.71 33.02 -24.49
N TYR A 291 16.42 32.93 -23.36
CA TYR A 291 17.73 33.60 -23.23
C TYR A 291 18.76 33.01 -24.20
N TYR A 292 18.86 31.69 -24.36
CA TYR A 292 19.82 31.07 -25.28
C TYR A 292 19.59 31.44 -26.74
N LEU A 293 18.32 31.52 -27.15
CA LEU A 293 17.93 31.89 -28.51
C LEU A 293 18.25 33.36 -28.82
N ASN A 294 18.10 34.25 -27.84
CA ASN A 294 18.23 35.70 -28.06
C ASN A 294 19.61 36.28 -27.73
N SER A 295 20.37 35.66 -26.83
CA SER A 295 21.68 36.19 -26.37
C SER A 295 22.85 35.80 -27.26
N GLY A 296 22.69 34.81 -28.14
CA GLY A 296 23.81 34.22 -28.88
C GLY A 296 24.80 33.45 -27.99
N ALA A 297 24.38 33.04 -26.77
CA ALA A 297 25.22 32.33 -25.81
C ALA A 297 25.88 31.04 -26.37
N PHE A 298 25.25 30.42 -27.36
CA PHE A 298 25.78 29.26 -28.08
C PHE A 298 25.81 29.54 -29.59
N PRO A 299 26.93 30.07 -30.13
CA PRO A 299 27.05 30.38 -31.55
C PRO A 299 26.85 29.14 -32.43
N GLY A 300 25.97 29.23 -33.42
CA GLY A 300 25.66 28.13 -34.34
C GLY A 300 24.77 27.01 -33.76
N ALA A 301 24.19 27.22 -32.57
CA ALA A 301 23.27 26.25 -31.98
C ALA A 301 21.96 26.16 -32.78
N ASN A 302 21.56 24.93 -33.12
CA ASN A 302 20.24 24.68 -33.68
C ASN A 302 19.17 24.94 -32.59
N PRO A 303 18.19 25.83 -32.81
CA PRO A 303 17.09 26.08 -31.88
C PRO A 303 16.37 24.81 -31.41
N ILE A 304 16.24 23.81 -32.29
CA ILE A 304 15.64 22.51 -31.98
C ILE A 304 16.47 21.77 -30.92
N THR A 305 17.80 21.81 -31.03
CA THR A 305 18.69 21.17 -30.05
C THR A 305 18.60 21.84 -28.68
N LEU A 306 18.45 23.16 -28.64
CA LEU A 306 18.23 23.90 -27.39
C LEU A 306 16.87 23.56 -26.79
N ALA A 307 15.79 23.52 -27.57
CA ALA A 307 14.47 23.10 -27.08
C ALA A 307 14.49 21.66 -26.54
N PHE A 308 15.24 20.77 -27.21
CA PHE A 308 15.36 19.36 -26.84
C PHE A 308 15.95 19.12 -25.44
N VAL A 309 16.81 20.00 -24.92
CA VAL A 309 17.43 19.81 -23.59
C VAL A 309 16.38 19.76 -22.48
N GLY A 310 15.37 20.64 -22.54
CA GLY A 310 14.27 20.67 -21.56
C GLY A 310 13.47 19.37 -21.57
N GLY A 311 13.05 18.93 -22.76
CA GLY A 311 12.35 17.65 -22.93
C GLY A 311 13.20 16.43 -22.53
N LEU A 312 14.50 16.44 -22.86
CA LEU A 312 15.43 15.37 -22.49
C LEU A 312 15.48 15.17 -20.97
N SER A 313 15.51 16.25 -20.19
CA SER A 313 15.53 16.16 -18.73
C SER A 313 14.25 15.58 -18.15
N PHE A 314 13.10 15.88 -18.74
CA PHE A 314 11.82 15.27 -18.41
C PHE A 314 11.86 13.77 -18.68
N SER A 315 12.27 13.38 -19.89
CA SER A 315 12.33 11.97 -20.31
C SER A 315 13.29 11.15 -19.47
N VAL A 316 14.47 11.68 -19.15
CA VAL A 316 15.46 11.01 -18.30
C VAL A 316 14.91 10.82 -16.88
N ALA A 317 14.19 11.80 -16.34
CA ALA A 317 13.59 11.68 -15.00
C ALA A 317 12.58 10.52 -14.92
N LEU A 318 11.82 10.27 -15.99
CA LEU A 318 10.92 9.12 -16.06
C LEU A 318 11.65 7.81 -16.34
N LEU A 319 12.66 7.83 -17.22
CA LEU A 319 13.43 6.64 -17.61
C LEU A 319 14.17 5.99 -16.43
N VAL A 320 14.58 6.79 -15.45
CA VAL A 320 15.33 6.35 -14.27
C VAL A 320 14.44 5.67 -13.21
N ALA A 321 13.11 5.68 -13.36
CA ALA A 321 12.16 5.10 -12.39
C ALA A 321 12.44 3.63 -11.96
N PRO A 322 12.82 2.69 -12.85
CA PRO A 322 13.13 1.32 -12.47
C PRO A 322 14.41 1.20 -11.66
N ILE A 323 15.41 2.04 -11.98
CA ILE A 323 16.66 2.12 -11.23
C ILE A 323 16.32 2.59 -9.82
N VAL A 324 15.55 3.66 -9.68
CA VAL A 324 15.13 4.20 -8.37
C VAL A 324 14.37 3.16 -7.56
N THR A 325 13.41 2.49 -8.19
CA THR A 325 12.62 1.42 -7.57
C THR A 325 13.50 0.27 -7.08
N TRP A 326 14.57 -0.06 -7.81
CA TRP A 326 15.57 -1.06 -7.39
C TRP A 326 16.45 -0.58 -6.22
N PHE A 327 16.74 0.72 -6.10
CA PHE A 327 17.56 1.27 -5.01
C PHE A 327 16.81 1.33 -3.67
N ILE A 328 15.53 1.69 -3.67
CA ILE A 328 14.72 1.87 -2.44
C ILE A 328 14.78 0.68 -1.45
N PRO A 329 14.58 -0.58 -1.85
CA PRO A 329 14.64 -1.70 -0.91
C PRO A 329 16.06 -1.99 -0.39
N ARG A 330 17.11 -1.51 -1.07
CA ARG A 330 18.52 -1.76 -0.72
C ARG A 330 19.10 -0.71 0.21
N ILE A 331 18.88 0.56 -0.10
CA ILE A 331 19.48 1.68 0.63
C ILE A 331 18.44 2.53 1.38
N GLY A 332 17.14 2.27 1.18
CA GLY A 332 16.04 3.03 1.77
C GLY A 332 15.66 4.27 0.97
N THR A 333 14.48 4.84 1.26
CA THR A 333 13.95 6.00 0.52
C THR A 333 14.80 7.26 0.71
N ARG A 334 15.25 7.59 1.93
CA ARG A 334 16.01 8.82 2.19
C ARG A 334 17.36 8.86 1.45
N PRO A 335 18.21 7.82 1.49
CA PRO A 335 19.47 7.85 0.76
C PRO A 335 19.27 7.93 -0.76
N THR A 336 18.23 7.30 -1.31
CA THR A 336 17.88 7.44 -2.72
C THR A 336 17.52 8.88 -3.09
N VAL A 337 16.74 9.56 -2.25
CA VAL A 337 16.42 10.99 -2.43
C VAL A 337 17.70 11.84 -2.33
N ALA A 338 18.58 11.57 -1.35
CA ALA A 338 19.83 12.32 -1.17
C ALA A 338 20.76 12.23 -2.39
N ILE A 339 20.83 11.06 -3.05
CA ILE A 339 21.54 10.90 -4.33
C ILE A 339 20.94 11.83 -5.38
N GLY A 340 19.60 11.83 -5.52
CA GLY A 340 18.90 12.70 -6.47
C GLY A 340 19.18 14.19 -6.25
N VAL A 341 19.08 14.65 -5.00
CA VAL A 341 19.34 16.05 -4.63
C VAL A 341 20.78 16.46 -4.93
N THR A 342 21.74 15.59 -4.64
CA THR A 342 23.17 15.84 -4.89
C THR A 342 23.44 15.92 -6.39
N VAL A 343 22.94 14.96 -7.17
CA VAL A 343 23.13 14.92 -8.63
C VAL A 343 22.45 16.12 -9.30
N GLN A 344 21.22 16.46 -8.89
CA GLN A 344 20.48 17.61 -9.41
C GLN A 344 21.25 18.92 -9.17
N SER A 345 21.77 19.11 -7.96
CA SER A 345 22.47 20.33 -7.57
C SER A 345 23.84 20.43 -8.25
N ALA A 346 24.58 19.32 -8.35
CA ALA A 346 25.82 19.23 -9.10
C ALA A 346 25.60 19.53 -10.60
N ALA A 347 24.49 19.05 -11.17
CA ALA A 347 24.11 19.35 -12.54
C ALA A 347 23.82 20.85 -12.77
N LEU A 348 23.10 21.51 -11.86
CA LEU A 348 22.89 22.96 -11.93
C LEU A 348 24.19 23.75 -11.76
N ILE A 349 25.08 23.34 -10.85
CA ILE A 349 26.41 23.94 -10.74
C ILE A 349 27.20 23.74 -12.04
N GLY A 350 27.16 22.54 -12.63
CA GLY A 350 27.77 22.24 -13.93
C GLY A 350 27.20 23.12 -15.05
N ALA A 351 25.89 23.37 -15.04
CA ALA A 351 25.22 24.29 -15.96
C ALA A 351 25.76 25.72 -15.86
N SER A 352 26.26 26.16 -14.69
CA SER A 352 26.87 27.49 -14.54
C SER A 352 28.20 27.66 -15.28
N PHE A 353 28.82 26.57 -15.73
CA PHE A 353 30.10 26.57 -16.45
C PHE A 353 29.95 26.17 -17.94
N THR A 354 28.72 26.11 -18.46
CA THR A 354 28.49 25.67 -19.84
C THR A 354 28.95 26.73 -20.84
N THR A 355 29.86 26.34 -21.73
CA THR A 355 30.32 27.14 -22.88
C THR A 355 29.94 26.50 -24.22
N GLN A 356 29.64 25.21 -24.20
CA GLN A 356 29.29 24.42 -25.38
C GLN A 356 27.94 23.72 -25.18
N ILE A 357 27.22 23.49 -26.28
CA ILE A 357 25.87 22.88 -26.26
C ILE A 357 25.89 21.50 -25.60
N TRP A 358 26.95 20.71 -25.81
CA TRP A 358 27.05 19.38 -25.22
C TRP A 358 27.24 19.46 -23.68
N HIS A 359 27.84 20.52 -23.14
CA HIS A 359 27.85 20.75 -21.68
C HIS A 359 26.43 20.94 -21.16
N LEU A 360 25.60 21.68 -21.91
CA LEU A 360 24.21 21.95 -21.55
C LEU A 360 23.35 20.67 -21.61
N LEU A 361 23.54 19.85 -22.65
CA LEU A 361 22.91 18.52 -22.77
C LEU A 361 23.26 17.61 -21.60
N LEU A 362 24.54 17.56 -21.21
CA LEU A 362 24.99 16.68 -20.13
C LEU A 362 24.54 17.18 -18.75
N SER A 363 24.62 18.49 -18.51
CA SER A 363 24.23 19.09 -17.22
C SER A 363 22.72 19.18 -17.07
N GLN A 364 22.04 19.96 -17.92
CA GLN A 364 20.61 20.22 -17.80
C GLN A 364 19.72 19.13 -18.38
N GLY A 365 20.14 18.48 -19.46
CA GLY A 365 19.39 17.36 -20.02
C GLY A 365 19.52 16.13 -19.15
N ILE A 366 20.72 15.54 -19.10
CA ILE A 366 20.94 14.24 -18.47
C ILE A 366 21.08 14.38 -16.95
N GLY A 367 22.05 15.16 -16.46
CA GLY A 367 22.38 15.24 -15.04
C GLY A 367 21.20 15.72 -14.18
N PHE A 368 20.58 16.83 -14.57
CA PHE A 368 19.40 17.36 -13.88
C PHE A 368 18.22 16.39 -14.00
N GLY A 369 18.01 15.75 -15.16
CA GLY A 369 16.99 14.73 -15.35
C GLY A 369 17.16 13.52 -14.43
N VAL A 370 18.39 13.00 -14.28
CA VAL A 370 18.70 11.90 -13.34
C VAL A 370 18.41 12.34 -11.90
N GLY A 371 18.89 13.52 -11.49
CA GLY A 371 18.67 14.03 -10.13
C GLY A 371 17.19 14.24 -9.80
N MET A 372 16.45 14.85 -10.73
CA MET A 372 15.00 15.00 -10.67
C MET A 372 14.30 13.64 -10.58
N GLY A 373 14.68 12.67 -11.42
CA GLY A 373 14.14 11.31 -11.44
C GLY A 373 14.35 10.55 -10.13
N PHE A 374 15.54 10.60 -9.55
CA PHE A 374 15.83 9.97 -8.25
C PHE A 374 14.97 10.55 -7.13
N THR A 375 14.79 11.87 -7.12
CA THR A 375 14.02 12.57 -6.09
C THR A 375 12.52 12.31 -6.25
N PHE A 376 11.98 12.45 -7.46
CA PHE A 376 10.57 12.27 -7.77
C PHE A 376 10.12 10.82 -7.60
N ASN A 377 10.79 9.86 -8.25
CA ASN A 377 10.35 8.46 -8.23
C ASN A 377 10.45 7.84 -6.83
N ALA A 378 11.36 8.32 -5.98
CA ALA A 378 11.46 7.86 -4.60
C ALA A 378 10.35 8.41 -3.68
N THR A 379 9.72 9.53 -4.05
CA THR A 379 8.77 10.23 -3.17
C THR A 379 7.32 10.19 -3.65
N VAL A 380 7.08 10.00 -4.94
CA VAL A 380 5.75 10.00 -5.56
C VAL A 380 4.80 8.96 -4.94
N GLY A 381 5.32 7.79 -4.56
CA GLY A 381 4.55 6.71 -3.93
C GLY A 381 4.38 6.83 -2.41
N VAL A 382 4.97 7.85 -1.77
CA VAL A 382 5.03 7.93 -0.29
C VAL A 382 3.75 8.53 0.29
N ILE A 383 3.19 9.60 -0.30
CA ILE A 383 1.97 10.25 0.24
C ILE A 383 0.81 9.25 0.38
N PRO A 384 0.48 8.41 -0.63
CA PRO A 384 -0.64 7.47 -0.52
C PRO A 384 -0.54 6.48 0.64
N GLN A 385 0.65 6.29 1.21
CA GLN A 385 0.90 5.41 2.36
C GLN A 385 0.41 6.01 3.69
N TRP A 386 0.21 7.33 3.73
CA TRP A 386 -0.17 8.08 4.93
C TRP A 386 -1.66 8.47 4.97
N PHE A 387 -2.38 8.26 3.87
CA PHE A 387 -3.77 8.69 3.70
C PHE A 387 -4.63 7.60 3.07
N VAL A 388 -5.83 7.43 3.60
CA VAL A 388 -6.84 6.47 3.09
C VAL A 388 -8.03 7.24 2.57
N VAL A 389 -8.64 8.12 3.38
CA VAL A 389 -9.82 8.92 3.02
C VAL A 389 -9.43 10.14 2.19
N ARG A 390 -8.34 10.84 2.55
CA ARG A 390 -7.87 12.08 1.89
C ARG A 390 -6.71 11.84 0.94
N ARG A 391 -6.63 10.63 0.37
CA ARG A 391 -5.48 10.17 -0.43
C ARG A 391 -5.27 11.03 -1.68
N SER A 392 -6.34 11.35 -2.40
CA SER A 392 -6.23 12.18 -3.61
C SER A 392 -5.92 13.62 -3.28
N PHE A 393 -6.56 14.19 -2.26
CA PHE A 393 -6.29 15.56 -1.83
C PHE A 393 -4.83 15.73 -1.39
N ALA A 394 -4.31 14.84 -0.54
CA ALA A 394 -2.93 14.89 -0.07
C ALA A 394 -1.93 14.72 -1.23
N SER A 395 -2.17 13.77 -2.13
CA SER A 395 -1.29 13.52 -3.29
C SER A 395 -1.29 14.71 -4.25
N ALA A 396 -2.46 15.32 -4.45
CA ALA A 396 -2.62 16.47 -5.33
C ALA A 396 -2.02 17.76 -4.73
N ILE A 397 -2.02 17.94 -3.40
CA ILE A 397 -1.21 18.98 -2.75
C ILE A 397 0.26 18.73 -3.06
N GLY A 398 0.76 17.52 -2.81
CA GLY A 398 2.15 17.16 -3.08
C GLY A 398 2.58 17.49 -4.52
N SER A 399 1.74 17.18 -5.51
CA SER A 399 2.04 17.49 -6.92
C SER A 399 1.79 18.95 -7.30
N ALA A 400 0.96 19.71 -6.58
CA ALA A 400 0.73 21.15 -6.84
C ALA A 400 2.01 22.00 -6.75
N GLY A 401 2.99 21.53 -5.98
CA GLY A 401 4.30 22.16 -5.87
C GLY A 401 4.97 22.43 -7.22
N SER A 402 4.80 21.55 -8.21
CA SER A 402 5.40 21.75 -9.54
C SER A 402 4.86 23.00 -10.26
N GLY A 403 3.56 23.27 -10.14
CA GLY A 403 2.92 24.42 -10.79
C GLY A 403 3.32 25.73 -10.12
N LEU A 404 3.21 25.80 -8.79
CA LEU A 404 3.60 26.99 -8.03
C LEU A 404 5.12 27.25 -8.11
N GLY A 405 5.93 26.21 -8.01
CA GLY A 405 7.38 26.31 -8.22
C GLY A 405 7.71 26.79 -9.63
N GLY A 406 7.04 26.27 -10.66
CA GLY A 406 7.21 26.71 -12.04
C GLY A 406 6.93 28.19 -12.24
N LEU A 407 5.86 28.70 -11.64
CA LEU A 407 5.54 30.13 -11.65
C LEU A 407 6.65 30.96 -10.96
N ILE A 408 7.03 30.59 -9.74
CA ILE A 408 8.04 31.30 -8.95
C ILE A 408 9.39 31.32 -9.70
N TYR A 409 9.85 30.16 -10.17
CA TYR A 409 11.15 30.06 -10.83
C TYR A 409 11.17 30.68 -12.22
N SER A 410 10.07 30.70 -12.96
CA SER A 410 10.02 31.40 -14.24
C SER A 410 10.24 32.90 -14.04
N LEU A 411 9.53 33.51 -13.09
CA LEU A 411 9.68 34.94 -12.78
C LEU A 411 11.05 35.25 -12.17
N ALA A 412 11.51 34.43 -11.22
CA ALA A 412 12.79 34.63 -10.56
C ALA A 412 13.97 34.46 -11.53
N SER A 413 13.93 33.47 -12.43
CA SER A 413 15.03 33.21 -13.38
C SER A 413 15.22 34.37 -14.35
N THR A 414 14.13 34.96 -14.87
CA THR A 414 14.23 36.16 -15.71
C THR A 414 14.94 37.30 -14.98
N ALA A 415 14.53 37.58 -13.75
CA ALA A 415 15.12 38.64 -12.94
C ALA A 415 16.59 38.35 -12.59
N MET A 416 16.94 37.11 -12.26
CA MET A 416 18.33 36.72 -11.96
C MET A 416 19.22 36.83 -13.20
N ILE A 417 18.78 36.32 -14.35
CA ILE A 417 19.56 36.38 -15.58
C ILE A 417 19.85 37.84 -15.96
N HIS A 418 18.86 38.73 -15.87
CA HIS A 418 19.02 40.14 -16.22
C HIS A 418 19.98 40.89 -15.27
N ASN A 419 19.88 40.67 -13.96
CA ASN A 419 20.59 41.50 -12.97
C ASN A 419 21.96 40.96 -12.55
N ILE A 420 22.14 39.63 -12.54
CA ILE A 420 23.36 38.98 -12.01
C ILE A 420 23.97 37.97 -12.99
N GLY A 421 23.34 37.76 -14.15
CA GLY A 421 23.85 36.90 -15.21
C GLY A 421 23.51 35.42 -15.06
N LEU A 422 23.62 34.70 -16.18
CA LEU A 422 23.27 33.28 -16.29
C LEU A 422 24.06 32.36 -15.33
N PRO A 423 25.40 32.47 -15.17
CA PRO A 423 26.14 31.58 -14.27
C PRO A 423 25.70 31.68 -12.81
N TRP A 424 25.46 32.90 -12.32
CA TRP A 424 25.00 33.12 -10.94
C TRP A 424 23.55 32.68 -10.73
N ALA A 425 22.68 32.85 -11.74
CA ALA A 425 21.34 32.29 -11.70
C ALA A 425 21.37 30.78 -11.41
N PHE A 426 22.18 30.01 -12.15
CA PHE A 426 22.31 28.57 -11.91
C PHE A 426 22.88 28.19 -10.54
N ARG A 427 23.87 28.93 -10.04
CA ARG A 427 24.44 28.70 -8.71
C ARG A 427 23.40 28.92 -7.60
N ILE A 428 22.61 29.99 -7.71
CA ILE A 428 21.54 30.27 -6.74
C ILE A 428 20.48 29.18 -6.79
N LEU A 429 20.05 28.77 -7.98
CA LEU A 429 19.09 27.68 -8.14
C LEU A 429 19.62 26.36 -7.55
N ALA A 430 20.89 26.05 -7.74
CA ALA A 430 21.53 24.87 -7.17
C ALA A 430 21.56 24.89 -5.64
N ILE A 431 21.91 26.04 -5.05
CA ILE A 431 21.94 26.21 -3.59
C ILE A 431 20.54 26.07 -3.01
N LEU A 432 19.54 26.72 -3.62
CA LEU A 432 18.15 26.64 -3.18
C LEU A 432 17.61 25.20 -3.27
N SER A 433 17.81 24.52 -4.41
CA SER A 433 17.37 23.13 -4.57
C SER A 433 18.06 22.20 -3.58
N PHE A 434 19.37 22.36 -3.35
CA PHE A 434 20.13 21.53 -2.44
C PHE A 434 19.66 21.69 -0.99
N VAL A 435 19.52 22.92 -0.51
CA VAL A 435 19.14 23.20 0.88
C VAL A 435 17.70 22.76 1.13
N VAL A 436 16.75 23.15 0.28
CA VAL A 436 15.33 22.85 0.51
C VAL A 436 15.05 21.36 0.35
N ASN A 437 15.52 20.73 -0.74
CA ASN A 437 15.31 19.30 -0.93
C ASN A 437 16.15 18.46 0.05
N GLY A 438 17.31 18.95 0.50
CA GLY A 438 18.11 18.32 1.55
C GLY A 438 17.37 18.28 2.89
N ILE A 439 16.76 19.39 3.31
CA ILE A 439 15.90 19.44 4.50
C ILE A 439 14.70 18.48 4.34
N CYS A 440 14.03 18.52 3.19
CA CYS A 440 12.91 17.61 2.90
C CYS A 440 13.34 16.14 2.95
N CYS A 441 14.55 15.81 2.48
CA CYS A 441 15.12 14.47 2.52
C CYS A 441 15.29 13.96 3.96
N VAL A 442 15.78 14.81 4.87
CA VAL A 442 15.93 14.46 6.30
C VAL A 442 14.56 14.26 6.97
N LEU A 443 13.58 15.09 6.63
CA LEU A 443 12.23 15.03 7.19
C LEU A 443 11.36 13.90 6.59
N MET A 444 11.65 13.45 5.37
CA MET A 444 10.88 12.42 4.67
C MET A 444 10.75 11.14 5.49
N ARG A 445 9.56 10.53 5.56
CA ARG A 445 9.36 9.20 6.16
C ARG A 445 8.45 8.35 5.28
N ASP A 446 8.94 7.17 4.92
CA ASP A 446 8.14 6.16 4.23
C ASP A 446 7.55 5.15 5.22
N ARG A 447 6.52 4.43 4.78
CA ARG A 447 5.89 3.31 5.50
C ARG A 447 6.01 2.02 4.71
N ASN A 448 7.03 1.90 3.83
CA ASN A 448 7.20 0.77 2.94
C ASN A 448 7.26 -0.57 3.70
N LYS A 449 7.98 -0.61 4.83
CA LYS A 449 8.07 -1.80 5.69
C LYS A 449 6.76 -2.16 6.38
N ALA A 450 6.01 -1.16 6.85
CA ALA A 450 4.75 -1.38 7.54
C ALA A 450 3.64 -1.87 6.60
N LEU A 451 3.69 -1.47 5.33
CA LEU A 451 2.72 -1.87 4.31
C LEU A 451 3.13 -3.14 3.53
N GLY A 452 4.35 -3.65 3.72
CA GLY A 452 4.86 -4.75 2.90
C GLY A 452 5.03 -4.36 1.42
N SER A 453 5.41 -3.10 1.15
CA SER A 453 5.48 -2.57 -0.21
C SER A 453 6.52 -3.28 -1.07
N VAL A 454 6.09 -3.74 -2.24
CA VAL A 454 6.91 -4.47 -3.21
C VAL A 454 7.57 -3.47 -4.16
N HIS A 455 8.91 -3.49 -4.19
CA HIS A 455 9.74 -2.61 -4.99
C HIS A 455 10.53 -3.41 -6.03
N LEU A 456 9.81 -4.03 -6.97
CA LEU A 456 10.40 -4.65 -8.14
C LEU A 456 10.40 -3.64 -9.29
N ALA A 457 11.59 -3.38 -9.85
CA ALA A 457 11.75 -2.53 -11.03
C ALA A 457 10.83 -2.96 -12.19
N PHE A 458 10.68 -4.28 -12.37
CA PHE A 458 9.78 -4.90 -13.34
C PHE A 458 9.03 -6.07 -12.71
N HIS A 459 7.78 -5.83 -12.34
CA HIS A 459 6.89 -6.88 -11.84
C HIS A 459 6.10 -7.49 -12.99
N LYS A 460 6.54 -8.64 -13.51
CA LYS A 460 5.99 -9.25 -14.73
C LYS A 460 4.49 -9.55 -14.63
N ASP A 461 4.00 -9.94 -13.45
CA ASP A 461 2.60 -10.29 -13.25
C ASP A 461 1.64 -9.10 -13.45
N LEU A 462 2.13 -7.86 -13.37
CA LEU A 462 1.31 -6.68 -13.67
C LEU A 462 0.93 -6.63 -15.15
N PHE A 463 1.74 -7.16 -16.07
CA PHE A 463 1.41 -7.20 -17.50
C PHE A 463 0.30 -8.20 -17.83
N GLN A 464 -0.03 -9.11 -16.91
CA GLN A 464 -1.14 -10.05 -17.07
C GLN A 464 -2.49 -9.42 -16.67
N ARG A 465 -2.47 -8.25 -16.03
CA ARG A 465 -3.66 -7.54 -15.54
C ARG A 465 -4.20 -6.58 -16.60
N THR A 466 -5.43 -6.80 -17.05
CA THR A 466 -6.08 -5.96 -18.07
C THR A 466 -6.30 -4.53 -17.57
N GLU A 467 -6.64 -4.39 -16.28
CA GLU A 467 -6.80 -3.12 -15.60
C GLU A 467 -5.52 -2.27 -15.60
N PHE A 468 -4.36 -2.91 -15.55
CA PHE A 468 -3.07 -2.22 -15.59
C PHE A 468 -2.76 -1.68 -16.99
N TRP A 469 -3.12 -2.42 -18.05
CA TRP A 469 -3.00 -1.92 -19.43
C TRP A 469 -3.86 -0.68 -19.68
N LEU A 470 -5.12 -0.68 -19.24
CA LEU A 470 -6.01 0.47 -19.40
C LEU A 470 -5.50 1.69 -18.62
N PHE A 471 -4.95 1.48 -17.41
CA PHE A 471 -4.29 2.52 -16.63
C PHE A 471 -3.06 3.09 -17.35
N MET A 472 -2.19 2.24 -17.91
CA MET A 472 -1.04 2.68 -18.70
C MET A 472 -1.44 3.45 -19.95
N SER A 473 -2.47 2.99 -20.69
CA SER A 473 -2.99 3.67 -21.87
C SER A 473 -3.55 5.06 -21.54
N TRP A 474 -4.29 5.20 -20.43
CA TRP A 474 -4.74 6.52 -19.96
C TRP A 474 -3.56 7.46 -19.73
N GLY A 475 -2.52 6.98 -19.03
CA GLY A 475 -1.30 7.76 -18.79
C GLY A 475 -0.63 8.19 -20.09
N PHE A 476 -0.40 7.24 -21.00
CA PHE A 476 0.30 7.45 -22.26
C PHE A 476 -0.34 8.55 -23.12
N PHE A 477 -1.66 8.44 -23.36
CA PHE A 477 -2.38 9.42 -24.16
C PHE A 477 -2.53 10.77 -23.45
N SER A 478 -2.77 10.78 -22.14
CA SER A 478 -2.84 12.02 -21.35
C SER A 478 -1.51 12.78 -21.39
N LEU A 479 -0.38 12.07 -21.35
CA LEU A 479 0.93 12.72 -21.36
C LEU A 479 1.26 13.31 -22.74
N PHE A 480 0.89 12.62 -23.83
CA PHE A 480 1.01 13.18 -25.19
C PHE A 480 0.33 14.54 -25.28
N ALA A 481 -0.92 14.62 -24.85
CA ALA A 481 -1.69 15.85 -24.86
C ALA A 481 -1.09 16.91 -23.92
N TYR A 482 -0.79 16.53 -22.68
CA TYR A 482 -0.27 17.43 -21.66
C TYR A 482 1.06 18.10 -22.05
N VAL A 483 2.01 17.34 -22.58
CA VAL A 483 3.34 17.84 -22.96
C VAL A 483 3.22 18.91 -24.06
N ILE A 484 2.40 18.66 -25.09
CA ILE A 484 2.16 19.62 -26.17
C ILE A 484 1.52 20.90 -25.63
N VAL A 485 0.51 20.78 -24.78
CA VAL A 485 -0.13 21.97 -24.20
C VAL A 485 0.87 22.80 -23.38
N VAL A 486 1.71 22.15 -22.57
CA VAL A 486 2.69 22.84 -21.71
C VAL A 486 3.73 23.60 -22.53
N PHE A 487 4.30 22.97 -23.56
CA PHE A 487 5.43 23.54 -24.29
C PHE A 487 5.01 24.41 -25.47
N SER A 488 3.90 24.09 -26.14
CA SER A 488 3.46 24.81 -27.33
C SER A 488 2.58 26.04 -27.05
N LEU A 489 2.08 26.26 -25.82
CA LEU A 489 1.15 27.37 -25.55
C LEU A 489 1.75 28.77 -25.80
N ALA A 490 3.03 28.96 -25.46
CA ALA A 490 3.70 30.24 -25.72
C ALA A 490 3.97 30.45 -27.22
N ASP A 491 4.43 29.40 -27.93
CA ASP A 491 4.67 29.46 -29.37
C ASP A 491 3.36 29.62 -30.16
N PHE A 492 2.26 29.02 -29.69
CA PHE A 492 0.91 29.27 -30.20
C PHE A 492 0.54 30.75 -30.09
N ALA A 493 0.71 31.35 -28.92
CA ALA A 493 0.38 32.74 -28.68
C ALA A 493 1.12 33.68 -29.65
N GLU A 494 2.42 33.45 -29.87
CA GLU A 494 3.21 34.23 -30.83
C GLU A 494 2.80 33.96 -32.28
N THR A 495 2.49 32.71 -32.64
CA THR A 495 2.06 32.32 -33.99
C THR A 495 0.72 32.96 -34.39
N VAL A 496 -0.19 33.14 -33.44
CA VAL A 496 -1.47 33.83 -33.64
C VAL A 496 -1.31 35.36 -33.72
N GLY A 497 -0.15 35.89 -33.33
CA GLY A 497 0.19 37.32 -33.42
C GLY A 497 0.19 38.06 -32.07
N PHE A 498 0.16 37.35 -30.94
CA PHE A 498 0.37 37.99 -29.63
C PHE A 498 1.85 38.29 -29.39
N SER A 499 2.11 39.23 -28.48
CA SER A 499 3.49 39.51 -28.07
C SER A 499 4.08 38.34 -27.26
N ALA A 500 5.40 38.20 -27.28
CA ALA A 500 6.12 37.24 -26.43
C ALA A 500 5.77 37.39 -24.93
N SER A 501 5.49 38.63 -24.48
CA SER A 501 5.03 38.90 -23.11
C SER A 501 3.66 38.28 -22.82
N GLN A 502 2.73 38.34 -23.76
CA GLN A 502 1.40 37.74 -23.65
C GLN A 502 1.47 36.21 -23.68
N GLY A 503 2.31 35.63 -24.55
CA GLY A 503 2.56 34.19 -24.55
C GLY A 503 3.14 33.69 -23.22
N SER A 504 4.09 34.43 -22.65
CA SER A 504 4.64 34.15 -21.32
C SER A 504 3.58 34.21 -20.22
N ILE A 505 2.69 35.21 -20.24
CA ILE A 505 1.57 35.33 -19.28
C ILE A 505 0.62 34.13 -19.41
N ALA A 506 0.28 33.70 -20.63
CA ALA A 506 -0.59 32.54 -20.84
C ALA A 506 0.02 31.26 -20.24
N SER A 507 1.31 31.00 -20.47
CA SER A 507 2.02 29.89 -19.85
C SER A 507 2.10 30.01 -18.32
N ALA A 508 2.31 31.21 -17.79
CA ALA A 508 2.31 31.45 -16.35
C ALA A 508 0.93 31.17 -15.71
N MET A 509 -0.16 31.57 -16.38
CA MET A 509 -1.53 31.27 -15.94
C MET A 509 -1.83 29.77 -16.02
N PHE A 510 -1.29 29.06 -17.00
CA PHE A 510 -1.38 27.60 -17.08
C PHE A 510 -0.69 26.91 -15.90
N GLN A 511 0.50 27.38 -15.50
CA GLN A 511 1.20 26.84 -14.33
C GLN A 511 0.47 27.18 -13.01
N LEU A 512 -0.08 28.39 -12.91
CA LEU A 512 -0.90 28.81 -11.77
C LEU A 512 -2.15 27.95 -11.62
N SER A 513 -2.86 27.68 -12.73
CA SER A 513 -4.06 26.86 -12.74
C SER A 513 -3.78 25.42 -12.31
N GLN A 514 -2.63 24.87 -12.66
CA GLN A 514 -2.19 23.57 -12.13
C GLN A 514 -1.85 23.62 -10.64
N GLY A 515 -1.16 24.66 -10.18
CA GLY A 515 -0.79 24.83 -8.77
C GLY A 515 -2.01 24.91 -7.84
N ILE A 516 -3.06 25.62 -8.25
CA ILE A 516 -4.30 25.78 -7.46
C ILE A 516 -5.30 24.66 -7.77
N GLY A 517 -5.42 24.27 -9.03
CA GLY A 517 -6.43 23.33 -9.50
C GLY A 517 -6.19 21.90 -9.05
N ARG A 518 -4.94 21.44 -8.92
CA ARG A 518 -4.63 20.07 -8.49
C ARG A 518 -5.23 19.76 -7.10
N PRO A 519 -5.01 20.55 -6.03
CA PRO A 519 -5.65 20.33 -4.74
C PRO A 519 -7.18 20.29 -4.82
N ILE A 520 -7.80 21.17 -5.63
CA ILE A 520 -9.25 21.20 -5.81
C ILE A 520 -9.73 19.89 -6.46
N ILE A 521 -9.06 19.45 -7.53
CA ILE A 521 -9.36 18.18 -8.21
C ILE A 521 -9.16 17.00 -7.26
N GLY A 522 -8.10 16.99 -6.45
CA GLY A 522 -7.86 15.97 -5.43
C GLY A 522 -8.96 15.91 -4.38
N LEU A 523 -9.47 17.06 -3.93
CA LEU A 523 -10.58 17.15 -2.98
C LEU A 523 -11.88 16.60 -3.57
N ILE A 524 -12.17 16.91 -4.84
CA ILE A 524 -13.34 16.38 -5.55
C ILE A 524 -13.17 14.87 -5.79
N SER A 525 -11.96 14.42 -6.12
CA SER A 525 -11.59 13.02 -6.35
C SER A 525 -11.90 12.14 -5.14
N ASP A 526 -11.55 12.56 -3.93
CA ASP A 526 -11.87 11.83 -2.71
C ASP A 526 -13.39 11.78 -2.42
N ARG A 527 -14.20 12.69 -3.00
CA ARG A 527 -15.66 12.77 -2.78
C ARG A 527 -16.51 12.17 -3.90
N VAL A 528 -16.02 12.09 -5.13
CA VAL A 528 -16.84 11.67 -6.29
C VAL A 528 -16.40 10.31 -6.83
N GLY A 529 -15.22 9.83 -6.42
CA GLY A 529 -14.59 8.61 -6.92
C GLY A 529 -13.34 8.97 -7.71
N ARG A 530 -12.26 8.22 -7.50
CA ARG A 530 -10.93 8.62 -7.99
C ARG A 530 -10.84 8.43 -9.50
N ILE A 531 -11.32 7.30 -9.99
CA ILE A 531 -11.40 6.98 -11.42
C ILE A 531 -12.39 7.92 -12.12
N ASN A 532 -13.53 8.23 -11.48
CA ASN A 532 -14.54 9.16 -12.02
C ASN A 532 -13.95 10.56 -12.29
N VAL A 533 -13.27 11.14 -11.30
CA VAL A 533 -12.72 12.50 -11.43
C VAL A 533 -11.53 12.53 -12.37
N ALA A 534 -10.68 11.50 -12.36
CA ALA A 534 -9.59 11.38 -13.32
C ALA A 534 -10.12 11.29 -14.76
N GLY A 535 -11.16 10.49 -15.00
CA GLY A 535 -11.80 10.35 -16.31
C GLY A 535 -12.48 11.63 -16.76
N LEU A 536 -13.43 12.14 -15.98
CA LEU A 536 -14.17 13.35 -16.33
C LEU A 536 -13.25 14.58 -16.45
N GLY A 537 -12.23 14.70 -15.60
CA GLY A 537 -11.24 15.77 -15.73
C GLY A 537 -10.46 15.68 -17.05
N THR A 538 -10.07 14.48 -17.47
CA THR A 538 -9.42 14.25 -18.77
C THR A 538 -10.36 14.59 -19.93
N LEU A 539 -11.65 14.26 -19.81
CA LEU A 539 -12.66 14.64 -20.80
C LEU A 539 -12.81 16.16 -20.89
N VAL A 540 -12.91 16.86 -19.75
CA VAL A 540 -12.98 18.33 -19.71
C VAL A 540 -11.75 18.96 -20.35
N ALA A 541 -10.55 18.40 -20.13
CA ALA A 541 -9.34 18.87 -20.81
C ALA A 541 -9.45 18.76 -22.35
N GLY A 542 -9.89 17.60 -22.86
CA GLY A 542 -10.10 17.40 -24.30
C GLY A 542 -11.18 18.30 -24.90
N LEU A 543 -12.31 18.46 -24.21
CA LEU A 543 -13.37 19.37 -24.65
C LEU A 543 -12.91 20.84 -24.60
N ALA A 544 -12.15 21.23 -23.58
CA ALA A 544 -11.56 22.58 -23.51
C ALA A 544 -10.59 22.83 -24.67
N THR A 545 -9.81 21.83 -25.07
CA THR A 545 -8.99 21.93 -26.29
C THR A 545 -9.86 22.16 -27.52
N PHE A 546 -10.90 21.34 -27.76
CA PHE A 546 -11.73 21.50 -28.95
C PHE A 546 -12.56 22.78 -28.98
N PHE A 547 -13.15 23.18 -27.86
CA PHE A 547 -14.12 24.27 -27.81
C PHE A 547 -13.52 25.61 -27.39
N VAL A 548 -12.50 25.61 -26.53
CA VAL A 548 -11.90 26.84 -26.02
C VAL A 548 -10.62 27.15 -26.78
N TRP A 549 -9.69 26.20 -26.94
CA TRP A 549 -8.42 26.48 -27.61
C TRP A 549 -8.63 26.83 -29.09
N ILE A 550 -9.30 25.98 -29.86
CA ILE A 550 -9.51 26.18 -31.31
C ILE A 550 -10.27 27.47 -31.63
N PHE A 551 -11.35 27.75 -30.90
CA PHE A 551 -12.25 28.87 -31.23
C PHE A 551 -11.88 30.16 -30.49
N ALA A 552 -11.66 30.07 -29.17
CA ALA A 552 -11.41 31.25 -28.34
C ALA A 552 -9.92 31.58 -28.21
N GLY A 553 -9.01 30.62 -28.47
CA GLY A 553 -7.56 30.83 -28.39
C GLY A 553 -7.02 31.88 -29.36
N LYS A 554 -7.79 32.25 -30.38
CA LYS A 554 -7.48 33.36 -31.31
C LYS A 554 -7.53 34.74 -30.64
N TYR A 555 -8.16 34.84 -29.47
CA TYR A 555 -8.23 36.05 -28.66
C TYR A 555 -7.46 35.85 -27.37
N PHE A 556 -6.68 36.86 -26.96
CA PHE A 556 -5.86 36.76 -25.76
C PHE A 556 -6.65 36.34 -24.51
N ALA A 557 -7.86 36.91 -24.32
CA ALA A 557 -8.74 36.51 -23.21
C ALA A 557 -9.14 35.02 -23.27
N GLY A 558 -9.43 34.49 -24.46
CA GLY A 558 -9.75 33.08 -24.64
C GLY A 558 -8.56 32.16 -24.42
N THR A 559 -7.35 32.58 -24.80
CA THR A 559 -6.09 31.88 -24.45
C THR A 559 -5.89 31.81 -22.94
N ILE A 560 -6.18 32.90 -22.21
CA ILE A 560 -6.11 32.90 -20.75
C ILE A 560 -7.16 31.95 -20.15
N VAL A 561 -8.40 31.97 -20.65
CA VAL A 561 -9.43 31.02 -20.20
C VAL A 561 -8.96 29.58 -20.42
N TYR A 562 -8.43 29.26 -21.61
CA TYR A 562 -7.87 27.93 -21.89
C TYR A 562 -6.69 27.58 -20.96
N ALA A 563 -5.80 28.54 -20.69
CA ALA A 563 -4.71 28.35 -19.73
C ALA A 563 -5.23 27.99 -18.33
N LEU A 564 -6.35 28.58 -17.90
CA LEU A 564 -6.99 28.22 -16.62
C LEU A 564 -7.60 26.81 -16.62
N PHE A 565 -8.04 26.30 -17.77
CA PHE A 565 -8.39 24.87 -17.92
C PHE A 565 -7.17 23.94 -17.79
N GLY A 566 -5.95 24.48 -17.73
CA GLY A 566 -4.72 23.74 -17.43
C GLY A 566 -4.76 22.92 -16.13
N ALA A 567 -5.61 23.31 -15.17
CA ALA A 567 -5.94 22.50 -14.00
C ALA A 567 -6.36 21.07 -14.38
N PHE A 568 -7.20 20.92 -15.42
CA PHE A 568 -7.69 19.64 -15.92
C PHE A 568 -6.67 18.92 -16.80
N ALA A 569 -5.87 19.67 -17.59
CA ALA A 569 -4.77 19.10 -18.35
C ALA A 569 -3.76 18.39 -17.43
N GLY A 570 -3.51 18.96 -16.24
CA GLY A 570 -2.67 18.39 -15.19
C GLY A 570 -3.34 17.32 -14.31
N CYS A 571 -4.55 16.86 -14.63
CA CYS A 571 -5.31 15.92 -13.80
C CYS A 571 -4.55 14.60 -13.57
N ILE A 572 -3.83 14.11 -14.58
CA ILE A 572 -2.98 12.91 -14.46
C ILE A 572 -2.03 13.01 -13.25
N TRP A 573 -1.36 14.15 -13.05
CA TRP A 573 -0.39 14.33 -11.97
C TRP A 573 -1.03 14.44 -10.58
N ALA A 574 -2.31 14.84 -10.51
CA ALA A 574 -3.06 14.87 -9.26
C ALA A 574 -3.60 13.50 -8.86
N THR A 575 -3.97 12.66 -9.85
CA THR A 575 -4.77 11.46 -9.63
C THR A 575 -4.07 10.14 -9.97
N VAL A 576 -2.89 10.17 -10.59
CA VAL A 576 -2.15 8.94 -10.97
C VAL A 576 -1.83 8.05 -9.77
N THR A 577 -1.36 8.60 -8.65
CA THR A 577 -0.98 7.78 -7.50
C THR A 577 -2.18 7.20 -6.74
N PRO A 578 -3.27 7.96 -6.48
CA PRO A 578 -4.47 7.39 -5.85
C PRO A 578 -5.21 6.40 -6.77
N VAL A 579 -5.33 6.69 -8.07
CA VAL A 579 -5.94 5.77 -9.05
C VAL A 579 -5.08 4.53 -9.20
N GLY A 580 -3.75 4.68 -9.32
CA GLY A 580 -2.82 3.55 -9.35
C GLY A 580 -2.96 2.66 -8.11
N ALA A 581 -3.09 3.25 -6.92
CA ALA A 581 -3.27 2.50 -5.68
C ALA A 581 -4.58 1.68 -5.66
N GLU A 582 -5.62 2.16 -6.31
CA GLU A 582 -6.92 1.49 -6.45
C GLU A 582 -6.89 0.38 -7.52
N VAL A 583 -6.14 0.58 -8.59
CA VAL A 583 -6.01 -0.38 -9.69
C VAL A 583 -5.14 -1.57 -9.30
N VAL A 584 -3.96 -1.32 -8.72
CA VAL A 584 -2.97 -2.39 -8.44
C VAL A 584 -2.84 -2.77 -6.97
N GLY A 585 -3.39 -1.96 -6.05
CA GLY A 585 -3.17 -2.10 -4.60
C GLY A 585 -1.97 -1.28 -4.10
N ILE A 586 -2.05 -0.82 -2.85
CA ILE A 586 -1.03 0.06 -2.25
C ILE A 586 0.34 -0.62 -2.12
N GLN A 587 0.38 -1.95 -1.98
CA GLN A 587 1.62 -2.72 -1.85
C GLN A 587 2.39 -2.80 -3.17
N LEU A 588 1.69 -2.96 -4.29
CA LEU A 588 2.29 -3.07 -5.63
C LEU A 588 2.49 -1.71 -6.31
N LEU A 589 1.94 -0.63 -5.73
CA LEU A 589 1.99 0.73 -6.29
C LEU A 589 3.40 1.19 -6.72
N PRO A 590 4.48 1.02 -5.92
CA PRO A 590 5.82 1.45 -6.34
C PRO A 590 6.29 0.73 -7.61
N SER A 591 6.07 -0.58 -7.69
CA SER A 591 6.41 -1.40 -8.86
C SER A 591 5.58 -1.04 -10.10
N ALA A 592 4.29 -0.74 -9.90
CA ALA A 592 3.40 -0.32 -10.97
C ALA A 592 3.78 1.05 -11.54
N LEU A 593 4.09 2.02 -10.66
CA LEU A 593 4.54 3.35 -11.07
C LEU A 593 5.88 3.30 -11.82
N SER A 594 6.81 2.41 -11.43
CA SER A 594 8.06 2.17 -12.18
C SER A 594 7.82 1.87 -13.66
N ILE A 595 6.93 0.90 -13.94
CA ILE A 595 6.60 0.51 -15.32
C ILE A 595 5.81 1.63 -16.01
N PHE A 596 4.87 2.26 -15.29
CA PHE A 596 4.06 3.37 -15.80
C PHE A 596 4.93 4.51 -16.32
N TRP A 597 5.89 4.99 -15.51
CA TRP A 597 6.81 6.07 -15.90
C TRP A 597 7.69 5.70 -17.09
N MET A 598 8.13 4.45 -17.20
CA MET A 598 8.87 3.99 -18.37
C MET A 598 8.06 4.10 -19.66
N VAL A 599 6.80 3.68 -19.64
CA VAL A 599 5.90 3.76 -20.82
C VAL A 599 5.68 5.23 -21.23
N LEU A 600 5.69 6.14 -20.25
CA LEU A 600 5.50 7.58 -20.44
C LEU A 600 6.73 8.30 -21.04
N VAL A 601 7.91 7.65 -21.10
CA VAL A 601 9.10 8.23 -21.73
C VAL A 601 8.86 8.55 -23.21
N LEU A 602 8.13 7.69 -23.93
CA LEU A 602 7.82 7.88 -25.34
C LEU A 602 7.00 9.16 -25.61
N PRO A 603 5.81 9.35 -24.99
CA PRO A 603 5.07 10.60 -25.13
C PRO A 603 5.89 11.80 -24.67
N ALA A 604 6.61 11.69 -23.55
CA ALA A 604 7.41 12.81 -23.04
C ALA A 604 8.48 13.28 -24.04
N THR A 605 9.09 12.35 -24.78
CA THR A 605 10.18 12.65 -25.72
C THR A 605 9.66 13.13 -27.07
N PHE A 606 8.59 12.52 -27.59
CA PHE A 606 8.19 12.69 -28.98
C PHE A 606 6.96 13.58 -29.18
N ALA A 607 6.23 13.95 -28.13
CA ALA A 607 5.02 14.76 -28.26
C ALA A 607 5.27 16.13 -28.89
N GLU A 608 6.27 16.88 -28.42
CA GLU A 608 6.58 18.21 -28.97
C GLU A 608 7.12 18.15 -30.41
N PRO A 609 8.10 17.28 -30.75
CA PRO A 609 8.53 17.11 -32.14
C PRO A 609 7.39 16.75 -33.10
N ILE A 610 6.47 15.87 -32.66
CA ILE A 610 5.29 15.50 -33.46
C ILE A 610 4.39 16.72 -33.65
N ALA A 611 4.08 17.47 -32.59
CA ALA A 611 3.29 18.70 -32.66
C ALA A 611 3.88 19.72 -33.65
N LEU A 612 5.18 19.99 -33.55
CA LEU A 612 5.85 20.93 -34.45
C LEU A 612 5.90 20.43 -35.90
N SER A 613 5.97 19.11 -36.13
CA SER A 613 5.96 18.53 -37.48
C SER A 613 4.60 18.64 -38.18
N ILE A 614 3.50 18.65 -37.42
CA ILE A 614 2.14 18.79 -37.94
C ILE A 614 1.63 20.24 -37.91
N LYS A 615 2.40 21.15 -37.29
CA LYS A 615 2.16 22.59 -37.31
C LYS A 615 2.17 23.08 -38.75
N GLY A 616 1.07 23.72 -39.14
CA GLY A 616 0.89 24.31 -40.47
C GLY A 616 1.55 25.68 -40.60
N SER A 617 1.05 26.46 -41.56
CA SER A 617 1.48 27.85 -41.79
C SER A 617 0.29 28.81 -41.66
N GLY A 618 0.57 30.07 -41.33
CA GLY A 618 -0.44 31.11 -41.15
C GLY A 618 -1.04 31.17 -39.74
N ILE A 619 -2.14 31.92 -39.59
CA ILE A 619 -2.80 32.18 -38.29
C ILE A 619 -3.42 30.90 -37.70
N ASP A 620 -3.88 29.98 -38.56
CA ASP A 620 -4.44 28.68 -38.16
C ASP A 620 -3.38 27.56 -38.15
N ALA A 621 -2.09 27.91 -38.09
CA ALA A 621 -0.99 26.94 -38.10
C ALA A 621 -1.10 25.86 -37.00
N TYR A 622 -1.73 26.20 -35.87
CA TYR A 622 -1.89 25.30 -34.74
C TYR A 622 -3.10 24.38 -34.81
N LEU A 623 -4.01 24.55 -35.78
CA LEU A 623 -5.25 23.79 -35.84
C LEU A 623 -5.03 22.27 -35.81
N ASN A 624 -4.06 21.77 -36.58
CA ASN A 624 -3.72 20.34 -36.59
C ASN A 624 -3.20 19.85 -35.23
N VAL A 625 -2.43 20.69 -34.54
CA VAL A 625 -1.86 20.40 -33.21
C VAL A 625 -2.99 20.35 -32.18
N GLU A 626 -3.89 21.34 -32.20
CA GLU A 626 -5.04 21.42 -31.31
C GLU A 626 -5.96 20.20 -31.47
N ILE A 627 -6.27 19.84 -32.73
CA ILE A 627 -7.07 18.64 -33.04
C ILE A 627 -6.38 17.37 -32.51
N PHE A 628 -5.08 17.22 -32.75
CA PHE A 628 -4.30 16.08 -32.26
C PHE A 628 -4.36 15.99 -30.73
N VAL A 629 -4.13 17.09 -30.02
CA VAL A 629 -4.21 17.16 -28.54
C VAL A 629 -5.60 16.78 -28.05
N GLY A 630 -6.66 17.31 -28.67
CA GLY A 630 -8.04 16.98 -28.34
C GLY A 630 -8.31 15.48 -28.45
N PHE A 631 -7.91 14.86 -29.56
CA PHE A 631 -8.07 13.41 -29.75
C PHE A 631 -7.25 12.58 -28.76
N MET A 632 -6.04 13.00 -28.41
CA MET A 632 -5.23 12.33 -27.38
C MET A 632 -5.93 12.35 -26.01
N TYR A 633 -6.52 13.48 -25.60
CA TYR A 633 -7.32 13.52 -24.36
C TYR A 633 -8.59 12.67 -24.44
N ILE A 634 -9.29 12.62 -25.58
CA ILE A 634 -10.46 11.73 -25.74
C ILE A 634 -10.06 10.25 -25.69
N ALA A 635 -8.94 9.86 -26.29
CA ALA A 635 -8.41 8.51 -26.20
C ALA A 635 -8.02 8.14 -24.75
N ALA A 636 -7.43 9.09 -24.02
CA ALA A 636 -7.13 8.93 -22.60
C ALA A 636 -8.41 8.75 -21.76
N PHE A 637 -9.44 9.57 -22.00
CA PHE A 637 -10.75 9.41 -21.36
C PHE A 637 -11.36 8.04 -21.66
N ALA A 638 -11.39 7.62 -22.93
CA ALA A 638 -11.96 6.33 -23.33
C ALA A 638 -11.25 5.16 -22.64
N SER A 639 -9.92 5.22 -22.50
CA SER A 639 -9.12 4.21 -21.80
C SER A 639 -9.51 4.11 -20.31
N LEU A 640 -9.62 5.25 -19.63
CA LEU A 640 -9.96 5.28 -18.20
C LEU A 640 -11.45 4.99 -17.93
N TRP A 641 -12.34 5.37 -18.85
CA TRP A 641 -13.76 5.04 -18.75
C TRP A 641 -14.00 3.55 -19.00
N SER A 642 -13.22 2.94 -19.89
CA SER A 642 -13.21 1.49 -20.07
C SER A 642 -12.73 0.76 -18.82
N LEU A 643 -11.71 1.31 -18.14
CA LEU A 643 -11.24 0.80 -16.85
C LEU A 643 -12.35 0.87 -15.79
N ARG A 644 -13.08 1.99 -15.74
CA ARG A 644 -14.24 2.15 -14.86
C ARG A 644 -15.31 1.10 -15.13
N ILE A 645 -15.71 0.93 -16.39
CA ILE A 645 -16.72 -0.06 -16.77
C ILE A 645 -16.27 -1.47 -16.38
N TRP A 646 -14.99 -1.79 -16.58
CA TRP A 646 -14.40 -3.06 -16.19
C TRP A 646 -14.43 -3.26 -14.66
N LYS A 647 -14.05 -2.24 -13.88
CA LYS A 647 -14.09 -2.27 -12.41
C LYS A 647 -15.49 -2.43 -11.85
N VAL A 648 -16.47 -1.73 -12.43
CA VAL A 648 -17.88 -1.91 -12.05
C VAL A 648 -18.31 -3.35 -12.32
N ARG A 649 -18.03 -3.90 -13.50
CA ARG A 649 -18.35 -5.30 -13.85
C ARG A 649 -17.71 -6.31 -12.90
N GLU A 650 -16.46 -6.09 -12.52
CA GLU A 650 -15.77 -6.91 -11.53
C GLU A 650 -16.53 -6.89 -10.20
N LEU A 651 -16.98 -5.72 -9.74
CA LEU A 651 -17.74 -5.58 -8.50
C LEU A 651 -19.18 -6.12 -8.58
N GLU A 652 -19.84 -6.10 -9.74
CA GLU A 652 -21.16 -6.76 -9.89
C GLU A 652 -21.03 -8.28 -9.95
N SER A 653 -19.89 -8.81 -10.41
CA SER A 653 -19.65 -10.26 -10.45
C SER A 653 -19.40 -10.87 -9.08
N ILE A 654 -19.07 -10.02 -8.09
CA ILE A 654 -18.98 -10.41 -6.70
C ILE A 654 -20.37 -10.15 -6.11
N ASP A 655 -21.11 -11.21 -5.78
CA ASP A 655 -22.52 -11.19 -5.35
C ASP A 655 -22.67 -10.58 -3.92
N LEU A 656 -22.21 -9.35 -3.75
CA LEU A 656 -22.23 -8.59 -2.50
C LEU A 656 -23.61 -7.95 -2.32
N PRO A 657 -24.20 -8.00 -1.11
CA PRO A 657 -25.42 -7.27 -0.81
C PRO A 657 -25.21 -5.76 -1.04
N GLU A 658 -26.26 -5.07 -1.47
CA GLU A 658 -26.19 -3.72 -2.07
C GLU A 658 -25.48 -2.66 -1.18
N ASN A 659 -25.62 -2.81 0.13
CA ASN A 659 -24.94 -2.04 1.17
C ASN A 659 -23.42 -2.33 1.25
N GLU A 660 -23.00 -3.60 1.24
CA GLU A 660 -21.58 -3.99 1.20
C GLU A 660 -20.95 -3.67 -0.15
N ARG A 661 -21.70 -3.71 -1.24
CA ARG A 661 -21.24 -3.32 -2.57
C ARG A 661 -20.97 -1.82 -2.66
N ALA A 662 -21.87 -0.99 -2.12
CA ALA A 662 -21.65 0.44 -1.98
C ALA A 662 -20.50 0.76 -1.02
N GLU A 663 -20.28 -0.07 0.01
CA GLU A 663 -19.17 0.08 0.95
C GLU A 663 -17.82 -0.41 0.39
N ALA A 664 -17.80 -1.46 -0.43
CA ALA A 664 -16.61 -1.96 -1.14
C ALA A 664 -16.18 -1.03 -2.29
N LEU A 665 -17.14 -0.40 -2.98
CA LEU A 665 -16.89 0.73 -3.89
C LEU A 665 -16.31 1.95 -3.14
N ARG A 666 -16.57 2.06 -1.84
CA ARG A 666 -16.17 3.21 -1.00
C ARG A 666 -14.88 2.96 -0.21
N ASN A 667 -14.57 1.71 0.14
CA ASN A 667 -13.41 1.27 0.91
C ASN A 667 -12.49 0.36 0.07
N ASN A 668 -11.35 0.94 -0.33
CA ASN A 668 -10.35 0.35 -1.25
C ASN A 668 -9.83 -1.05 -0.86
N ASP A 669 -9.88 -1.43 0.42
CA ASP A 669 -9.24 -2.67 0.89
C ASP A 669 -10.13 -3.91 0.67
N ALA A 670 -11.46 -3.76 0.71
CA ALA A 670 -12.40 -4.86 0.50
C ALA A 670 -12.46 -5.34 -0.97
N ALA A 671 -12.36 -4.41 -1.93
CA ALA A 671 -12.33 -4.75 -3.35
C ALA A 671 -11.09 -5.55 -3.75
N SER A 672 -9.93 -5.27 -3.12
CA SER A 672 -8.68 -6.02 -3.35
C SER A 672 -8.74 -7.45 -2.80
N LEU A 673 -9.43 -7.65 -1.68
CA LEU A 673 -9.66 -8.96 -1.05
C LEU A 673 -10.72 -9.80 -1.78
N ALA A 674 -11.75 -9.16 -2.34
CA ALA A 674 -12.76 -9.82 -3.14
C ALA A 674 -12.24 -10.26 -4.52
N ALA A 675 -11.39 -9.45 -5.17
CA ALA A 675 -10.75 -9.78 -6.45
C ALA A 675 -9.79 -10.98 -6.38
N SER A 676 -9.28 -11.32 -5.19
CA SER A 676 -8.46 -12.50 -4.93
C SER A 676 -9.26 -13.82 -4.94
N ARG A 677 -10.59 -13.79 -4.86
CA ARG A 677 -11.46 -14.98 -4.84
C ARG A 677 -12.07 -15.21 -6.22
N ARG A 678 -11.28 -15.74 -7.16
CA ARG A 678 -11.76 -16.00 -8.53
C ARG A 678 -12.45 -17.37 -8.68
N THR A 679 -13.63 -17.35 -9.33
CA THR A 679 -14.06 -18.35 -10.33
C THR A 679 -14.79 -17.62 -11.48
N LYS A 680 -14.33 -17.84 -12.73
CA LYS A 680 -14.75 -17.39 -14.10
C LYS A 680 -15.93 -16.41 -14.32
N PRO A 681 -15.84 -15.50 -15.32
CA PRO A 681 -16.94 -14.59 -15.71
C PRO A 681 -17.90 -15.18 -16.76
N GLU A 682 -19.20 -14.94 -16.61
CA GLU A 682 -20.25 -15.18 -17.62
C GLU A 682 -20.60 -13.92 -18.44
N ARG A 683 -21.12 -14.15 -19.65
CA ARG A 683 -21.27 -13.16 -20.75
C ARG A 683 -22.67 -12.54 -20.78
N GLY A 684 -22.74 -11.21 -20.71
CA GLY A 684 -23.91 -10.41 -21.09
C GLY A 684 -23.49 -9.00 -21.55
N LEU A 685 -23.28 -8.80 -22.87
CA LEU A 685 -22.56 -7.64 -23.40
C LEU A 685 -23.43 -6.39 -23.62
N ALA A 686 -24.71 -6.52 -23.99
CA ALA A 686 -25.45 -5.40 -24.59
C ALA A 686 -26.30 -4.58 -23.59
N SER A 687 -26.97 -5.22 -22.62
CA SER A 687 -27.88 -4.52 -21.68
C SER A 687 -27.14 -3.77 -20.57
N SER A 688 -25.92 -4.19 -20.22
CA SER A 688 -25.12 -3.60 -19.14
C SER A 688 -24.24 -2.42 -19.59
N ILE A 689 -23.97 -2.26 -20.90
CA ILE A 689 -23.23 -1.10 -21.43
C ILE A 689 -24.01 0.20 -21.18
N LEU A 690 -25.34 0.16 -21.31
CA LEU A 690 -26.19 1.33 -21.10
C LEU A 690 -26.27 1.74 -19.62
N LYS A 691 -26.34 0.77 -18.70
CA LYS A 691 -26.40 1.04 -17.25
C LYS A 691 -25.04 1.52 -16.70
N GLY A 692 -23.92 0.94 -17.14
CA GLY A 692 -22.58 1.36 -16.69
C GLY A 692 -22.15 2.74 -17.20
N ALA A 693 -22.63 3.16 -18.39
CA ALA A 693 -22.29 4.44 -19.00
C ALA A 693 -23.02 5.64 -18.36
N LEU A 694 -24.21 5.44 -17.78
CA LEU A 694 -25.09 6.51 -17.28
C LEU A 694 -25.16 6.59 -15.75
N THR A 695 -24.75 5.56 -15.01
CA THR A 695 -24.84 5.56 -13.55
C THR A 695 -23.65 6.30 -12.95
N VAL A 696 -23.86 7.55 -12.54
CA VAL A 696 -22.93 8.38 -11.74
C VAL A 696 -23.00 7.93 -10.27
N GLN A 697 -22.72 6.66 -9.99
CA GLN A 697 -22.42 6.21 -8.63
C GLN A 697 -20.89 6.25 -8.43
N ARG A 698 -20.46 6.55 -7.19
CA ARG A 698 -19.05 6.52 -6.77
C ARG A 698 -18.46 5.16 -7.15
N VAL A 699 -17.48 5.19 -8.04
CA VAL A 699 -16.55 4.10 -8.31
C VAL A 699 -15.19 4.64 -7.93
#